data_AF-A0AAD4CF96-F1
#
_entry.id   AF-A0AAD4CF96-F1
#
_cell.length_a   1.000
_cell.length_b   1.000
_cell.length_c   1.000
_cell.angle_alpha   90.00
_cell.angle_beta   90.00
_cell.angle_gamma   90.00
#
_symmetry.space_group_name_H-M   'P 1'
#
loop_
_entity.id
_entity.type
_entity.pdbx_description
1 polymer ?
#
loop_
_entity_poly.entity_id
_entity_poly.type
_entity_poly.pdbx_seq_one_letter_code
_entity_poly.pdbx_strand_id
1 'polypeptide(L)'
;MGIKSRGTDGQQTNIDPEKCPTTVFYSWGHICSDRWPLAICELTTSISDRVTTSFKSSNLDYTPTWQSISSNGSTTCRLMFKIPEDMGAPVYMYYRLTDFYQNHRRYVKSLDLDQLKGKAVDNKTIDSGTCDPLRLDPSGKAYYPCGLIANSMFNDTINSPELLSVANDVNPEPYIMTNKNIAWDSDKELIKKTEYTKDQVVPPPNWRERYPDGYANGIPDLNQDEEFMVWMRTAALPTFSKLARRNDTAKMPAGMYRLDIVDRFPVAKYGGTKSILITTRTVIGGQNPFMGIAYVVVGGICVLLGTLFTIAHLVRPRKDIPRPRDIPRSYWQRLSSLYYMSRISVVLVVAIIKAHCNPLSPHIRGVCATNPPSDLLKAEYQKLSLPPPHNESTGEFENRIAETPIVIDTWFHILSDEIHAGLVSDEMVTNQINTLQDAYQDALITYKLRGITRQVNASWARNEDEMAMKNALRKGSYSTLNVYFHTDLQSQDGDGAPQTARSDARSDAGGRQRVLGFCTLPDPSISRSSLRAAYAKDGCNVLAQTMPGGPLDHYNRGGTAVHEIGHWNGLLHIFEGESCSPDNPGDYISDTPQQSKPTEGCPSSKDSCPDNPGMDAIHNYMDYSSDDCYESFTPDQLDRMRHMWSAMRDGK
;
A
#
# COMPACT_ATOMS: atom_id res chain seq x y z
N MET A 1 -35.81 5.97 47.61
CA MET A 1 -37.23 5.65 47.33
C MET A 1 -37.26 4.45 46.39
N GLY A 2 -38.08 3.44 46.67
CA GLY A 2 -38.32 2.36 45.71
C GLY A 2 -39.79 2.33 45.31
N ILE A 3 -40.10 1.52 44.29
CA ILE A 3 -41.19 0.53 44.29
C ILE A 3 -40.78 -0.60 43.30
N LYS A 4 -41.13 -1.85 43.63
CA LYS A 4 -40.77 -3.09 42.91
C LYS A 4 -41.92 -3.64 42.04
N SER A 5 -41.51 -4.42 41.02
CA SER A 5 -42.16 -5.63 40.43
C SER A 5 -43.49 -5.46 39.67
N ARG A 6 -43.92 -6.37 38.78
CA ARG A 6 -43.43 -7.72 38.34
C ARG A 6 -43.16 -7.71 36.80
N GLY A 7 -42.57 -8.72 36.15
CA GLY A 7 -42.12 -10.06 36.56
C GLY A 7 -42.85 -11.19 35.81
N THR A 8 -42.34 -11.59 34.64
CA THR A 8 -42.61 -12.88 33.95
C THR A 8 -41.52 -13.15 32.92
N ASP A 9 -40.90 -14.33 32.97
CA ASP A 9 -39.97 -14.81 31.93
C ASP A 9 -40.73 -15.23 30.67
N GLY A 10 -40.08 -15.07 29.51
CA GLY A 10 -40.63 -15.46 28.22
C GLY A 10 -39.63 -15.19 27.11
N GLN A 11 -38.75 -16.16 26.85
CA GLN A 11 -37.86 -16.09 25.68
C GLN A 11 -38.69 -16.06 24.39
N GLN A 12 -38.61 -14.95 23.66
CA GLN A 12 -38.56 -15.04 22.21
C GLN A 12 -37.60 -13.97 21.69
N THR A 13 -36.35 -14.38 21.51
CA THR A 13 -35.45 -13.75 20.56
C THR A 13 -36.00 -13.98 19.16
N ASN A 14 -37.04 -13.23 18.79
CA ASN A 14 -37.33 -12.94 17.39
C ASN A 14 -36.19 -12.06 16.87
N ILE A 15 -35.06 -12.71 16.59
CA ILE A 15 -34.15 -12.27 15.55
C ILE A 15 -34.97 -12.41 14.26
N ASP A 16 -35.70 -11.34 13.98
CA ASP A 16 -36.58 -11.19 12.85
C ASP A 16 -35.79 -11.47 11.56
N PRO A 17 -36.01 -12.61 10.89
CA PRO A 17 -35.22 -13.01 9.72
C PRO A 17 -35.45 -12.08 8.53
N GLU A 18 -36.35 -11.10 8.66
CA GLU A 18 -36.56 -10.03 7.70
C GLU A 18 -35.38 -9.03 7.62
N LYS A 19 -34.45 -8.97 8.58
CA LYS A 19 -33.44 -7.88 8.68
C LYS A 19 -31.96 -8.25 8.45
N CYS A 20 -31.67 -9.07 7.44
CA CYS A 20 -30.30 -9.20 6.90
C CYS A 20 -30.02 -8.08 5.88
N PRO A 21 -28.79 -7.51 5.83
CA PRO A 21 -28.43 -6.57 4.79
C PRO A 21 -28.36 -7.28 3.44
N THR A 22 -29.06 -6.71 2.47
CA THR A 22 -28.98 -7.09 1.07
C THR A 22 -27.95 -6.21 0.38
N THR A 23 -27.00 -6.83 -0.31
CA THR A 23 -25.83 -6.15 -0.89
C THR A 23 -25.53 -6.67 -2.28
N VAL A 24 -25.28 -5.76 -3.22
CA VAL A 24 -25.13 -6.06 -4.64
C VAL A 24 -23.92 -5.29 -5.19
N PHE A 25 -22.98 -6.01 -5.78
CA PHE A 25 -21.69 -5.49 -6.24
C PHE A 25 -21.52 -5.72 -7.75
N TYR A 26 -21.20 -4.68 -8.52
CA TYR A 26 -20.91 -4.74 -9.96
C TYR A 26 -19.58 -4.07 -10.27
N SER A 27 -18.62 -4.77 -10.89
CA SER A 27 -17.37 -4.16 -11.38
C SER A 27 -17.38 -3.92 -12.89
N TRP A 28 -16.98 -2.72 -13.34
CA TRP A 28 -16.86 -2.36 -14.77
C TRP A 28 -15.55 -1.67 -15.17
N GLY A 29 -14.56 -1.53 -14.27
CA GLY A 29 -13.34 -0.76 -14.57
C GLY A 29 -12.59 -1.17 -15.85
N HIS A 30 -12.44 -2.47 -16.10
CA HIS A 30 -11.86 -2.99 -17.34
C HIS A 30 -12.83 -3.00 -18.53
N ILE A 31 -14.12 -2.90 -18.28
CA ILE A 31 -15.18 -3.27 -19.23
C ILE A 31 -15.39 -2.20 -20.31
N CYS A 32 -15.18 -0.92 -19.98
CA CYS A 32 -15.32 0.20 -20.92
C CYS A 32 -13.99 0.69 -21.51
N SER A 33 -12.85 0.15 -21.05
CA SER A 33 -11.51 0.58 -21.47
C SER A 33 -10.90 -0.29 -22.58
N ASP A 34 -11.47 -1.45 -22.88
CA ASP A 34 -10.91 -2.36 -23.88
C ASP A 34 -11.07 -1.78 -25.29
N ARG A 35 -9.94 -1.34 -25.85
CA ARG A 35 -9.83 -0.71 -27.17
C ARG A 35 -9.87 -1.77 -28.28
N TRP A 36 -10.94 -2.55 -28.35
CA TRP A 36 -11.18 -3.49 -29.45
C TRP A 36 -11.28 -2.74 -30.78
N PRO A 37 -10.64 -3.25 -31.87
CA PRO A 37 -10.72 -2.63 -33.18
C PRO A 37 -12.15 -2.65 -33.72
N LEU A 38 -12.50 -1.61 -34.48
CA LEU A 38 -13.84 -1.33 -35.02
C LEU A 38 -14.42 -2.49 -35.87
N ALA A 39 -15.13 -3.41 -35.22
CA ALA A 39 -16.15 -4.28 -35.81
C ALA A 39 -17.04 -4.87 -34.70
N ILE A 40 -18.32 -5.10 -35.01
CA ILE A 40 -19.33 -5.72 -34.11
C ILE A 40 -19.80 -4.79 -32.96
N CYS A 41 -20.68 -3.85 -33.30
CA CYS A 41 -21.78 -3.51 -32.39
C CYS A 41 -22.71 -4.74 -32.22
N GLU A 42 -23.52 -4.74 -31.14
CA GLU A 42 -24.60 -5.72 -30.85
C GLU A 42 -24.22 -7.05 -30.17
N LEU A 43 -23.29 -7.05 -29.21
CA LEU A 43 -23.15 -8.17 -28.26
C LEU A 43 -23.27 -7.71 -26.79
N THR A 44 -24.37 -8.08 -26.14
CA THR A 44 -24.52 -8.00 -24.68
C THR A 44 -23.63 -9.06 -24.03
N THR A 45 -22.76 -8.63 -23.12
CA THR A 45 -21.77 -9.52 -22.50
C THR A 45 -22.17 -9.84 -21.06
N SER A 46 -22.05 -11.12 -20.69
CA SER A 46 -22.26 -11.63 -19.31
C SER A 46 -21.13 -11.19 -18.39
N ILE A 47 -21.46 -10.86 -17.13
CA ILE A 47 -20.49 -10.44 -16.09
C ILE A 47 -20.63 -11.23 -14.79
N SER A 48 -21.05 -12.50 -14.87
CA SER A 48 -21.27 -13.33 -13.67
C SER A 48 -20.04 -13.51 -12.77
N ASP A 49 -18.84 -13.37 -13.32
CA ASP A 49 -17.54 -13.41 -12.64
C ASP A 49 -17.23 -12.12 -11.85
N ARG A 50 -17.87 -11.01 -12.20
CA ARG A 50 -17.63 -9.65 -11.69
C ARG A 50 -18.78 -9.09 -10.88
N VAL A 51 -19.75 -9.94 -10.55
CA VAL A 51 -20.90 -9.62 -9.72
C VAL A 51 -20.89 -10.46 -8.46
N THR A 52 -21.11 -9.80 -7.32
CA THR A 52 -21.30 -10.48 -6.03
C THR A 52 -22.60 -10.01 -5.42
N THR A 53 -23.46 -10.95 -5.05
CA THR A 53 -24.76 -10.66 -4.46
C THR A 53 -24.94 -11.39 -3.13
N SER A 54 -25.39 -10.67 -2.12
CA SER A 54 -25.80 -11.21 -0.82
C SER A 54 -27.28 -10.96 -0.65
N PHE A 55 -28.09 -11.98 -0.95
CA PHE A 55 -29.54 -12.02 -0.72
C PHE A 55 -29.89 -13.27 0.11
N LYS A 56 -31.05 -13.28 0.76
CA LYS A 56 -31.51 -14.44 1.53
C LYS A 56 -31.95 -15.57 0.62
N SER A 57 -32.60 -15.21 -0.50
CA SER A 57 -32.85 -16.14 -1.60
C SER A 57 -31.57 -16.39 -2.40
N SER A 58 -31.21 -17.65 -2.57
CA SER A 58 -30.05 -18.10 -3.33
C SER A 58 -30.31 -18.20 -4.85
N ASN A 59 -31.49 -17.79 -5.34
CA ASN A 59 -31.96 -18.12 -6.68
C ASN A 59 -31.74 -16.98 -7.69
N LEU A 60 -30.51 -16.90 -8.20
CA LEU A 60 -30.13 -15.99 -9.27
C LEU A 60 -30.39 -16.63 -10.64
N ASP A 61 -31.66 -16.85 -10.99
CA ASP A 61 -32.09 -17.32 -12.33
C ASP A 61 -31.82 -16.29 -13.46
N TYR A 62 -30.95 -15.31 -13.24
CA TYR A 62 -30.61 -14.27 -14.19
C TYR A 62 -29.15 -13.89 -14.04
N THR A 63 -28.40 -14.00 -15.15
CA THR A 63 -27.02 -13.54 -15.23
C THR A 63 -26.99 -12.06 -15.59
N PRO A 64 -26.35 -11.18 -14.78
CA PRO A 64 -26.22 -9.77 -15.10
C PRO A 64 -25.46 -9.56 -16.41
N THR A 65 -25.90 -8.57 -17.18
CA THR A 65 -25.32 -8.22 -18.48
C THR A 65 -25.02 -6.74 -18.55
N TRP A 66 -24.19 -6.35 -19.51
CA TRP A 66 -23.88 -4.95 -19.77
C TRP A 66 -23.72 -4.66 -21.27
N GLN A 67 -23.71 -3.36 -21.60
CA GLN A 67 -23.47 -2.84 -22.94
C GLN A 67 -22.73 -1.50 -22.86
N SER A 68 -21.69 -1.31 -23.67
CA SER A 68 -21.13 0.02 -23.95
C SER A 68 -21.92 0.68 -25.07
N ILE A 69 -22.30 1.94 -24.86
CA ILE A 69 -23.01 2.77 -25.83
C ILE A 69 -22.23 4.08 -25.98
N SER A 70 -21.47 4.21 -27.06
CA SER A 70 -20.75 5.45 -27.39
C SER A 70 -21.62 6.37 -28.24
N SER A 71 -21.84 7.60 -27.79
CA SER A 71 -22.61 8.62 -28.51
C SER A 71 -22.02 10.00 -28.28
N ASN A 72 -21.85 10.80 -29.35
CA ASN A 72 -21.34 12.18 -29.31
C ASN A 72 -20.07 12.38 -28.45
N GLY A 73 -19.12 11.45 -28.54
CA GLY A 73 -17.85 11.51 -27.78
C GLY A 73 -17.95 11.09 -26.30
N SER A 74 -19.12 10.65 -25.84
CA SER A 74 -19.37 10.17 -24.49
C SER A 74 -19.62 8.64 -24.51
N THR A 75 -19.01 7.91 -23.58
CA THR A 75 -19.23 6.46 -23.42
C THR A 75 -20.18 6.21 -22.26
N THR A 76 -21.29 5.53 -22.51
CA THR A 76 -22.26 5.15 -21.48
C THR A 76 -22.21 3.64 -21.26
N CYS A 77 -21.91 3.21 -20.04
CA CYS A 77 -22.01 1.84 -19.58
C CYS A 77 -23.44 1.57 -19.09
N ARG A 78 -24.18 0.75 -19.82
CA ARG A 78 -25.50 0.24 -19.41
C ARG A 78 -25.32 -1.08 -18.68
N LEU A 79 -25.74 -1.13 -17.41
CA LEU A 79 -25.78 -2.35 -16.60
C LEU A 79 -27.23 -2.86 -16.51
N MET A 80 -27.43 -4.15 -16.68
CA MET A 80 -28.73 -4.83 -16.50
C MET A 80 -28.60 -5.92 -15.45
N PHE A 81 -29.43 -5.86 -14.41
CA PHE A 81 -29.34 -6.77 -13.28
C PHE A 81 -30.67 -7.07 -12.61
N LYS A 82 -30.74 -8.19 -11.89
CA LYS A 82 -31.92 -8.62 -11.13
C LYS A 82 -31.72 -8.38 -9.63
N ILE A 83 -32.71 -7.75 -9.00
CA ILE A 83 -32.90 -7.77 -7.55
C ILE A 83 -33.91 -8.90 -7.26
N PRO A 84 -33.52 -10.01 -6.58
CA PRO A 84 -34.39 -11.17 -6.39
C PRO A 84 -35.41 -11.00 -5.26
N GLU A 85 -35.17 -10.09 -4.31
CA GLU A 85 -36.03 -9.83 -3.16
C GLU A 85 -36.04 -8.33 -2.80
N ASP A 86 -37.16 -7.82 -2.30
CA ASP A 86 -37.34 -6.40 -1.96
C ASP A 86 -36.28 -5.89 -0.98
N MET A 87 -35.58 -4.80 -1.34
CA MET A 87 -34.65 -4.10 -0.45
C MET A 87 -35.39 -2.99 0.30
N GLY A 88 -35.54 -3.14 1.62
CA GLY A 88 -36.18 -2.14 2.48
C GLY A 88 -35.41 -0.81 2.52
N ALA A 89 -36.13 0.31 2.66
CA ALA A 89 -35.52 1.61 2.85
C ALA A 89 -34.79 1.71 4.22
N PRO A 90 -33.68 2.46 4.33
CA PRO A 90 -33.01 3.24 3.28
C PRO A 90 -32.10 2.39 2.38
N VAL A 91 -32.15 2.68 1.07
CA VAL A 91 -31.30 2.07 0.04
C VAL A 91 -30.21 3.07 -0.36
N TYR A 92 -28.96 2.60 -0.38
CA TYR A 92 -27.79 3.40 -0.72
C TYR A 92 -27.08 2.86 -1.95
N MET A 93 -26.59 3.76 -2.80
CA MET A 93 -25.73 3.44 -3.93
C MET A 93 -24.38 4.13 -3.73
N TYR A 94 -23.32 3.34 -3.62
CA TYR A 94 -21.94 3.78 -3.55
C TYR A 94 -21.23 3.46 -4.86
N TYR A 95 -20.25 4.28 -5.26
CA TYR A 95 -19.16 3.78 -6.10
C TYR A 95 -18.02 3.29 -5.20
N ARG A 96 -17.31 2.25 -5.65
CA ARG A 96 -16.09 1.74 -5.04
C ARG A 96 -14.94 1.91 -6.02
N LEU A 97 -13.82 2.42 -5.52
CA LEU A 97 -12.54 2.43 -6.21
C LEU A 97 -11.59 1.45 -5.52
N THR A 98 -10.67 0.91 -6.30
CA THR A 98 -9.54 0.06 -5.88
C THR A 98 -8.27 0.71 -6.39
N ASP A 99 -7.17 0.49 -5.67
CA ASP A 99 -5.81 0.99 -5.98
C ASP A 99 -5.73 2.50 -6.24
N PHE A 100 -6.58 3.27 -5.55
CA PHE A 100 -6.58 4.74 -5.60
C PHE A 100 -6.19 5.32 -4.22
N TYR A 101 -4.98 5.83 -4.11
CA TYR A 101 -4.34 6.15 -2.83
C TYR A 101 -4.74 7.54 -2.28
N GLN A 102 -6.01 7.71 -1.87
CA GLN A 102 -6.47 8.94 -1.18
C GLN A 102 -5.76 9.21 0.15
N ASN A 103 -5.08 8.21 0.71
CA ASN A 103 -4.33 8.27 1.96
C ASN A 103 -2.86 8.69 1.79
N HIS A 104 -2.36 8.85 0.55
CA HIS A 104 -0.98 9.24 0.30
C HIS A 104 -0.65 10.62 0.91
N ARG A 105 0.51 10.75 1.58
CA ARG A 105 0.88 11.93 2.39
C ARG A 105 0.80 13.26 1.63
N ARG A 106 1.29 13.31 0.38
CA ARG A 106 1.19 14.50 -0.48
C ARG A 106 -0.25 14.77 -0.95
N TYR A 107 -1.06 13.72 -1.16
CA TYR A 107 -2.44 13.85 -1.60
C TYR A 107 -3.33 14.46 -0.50
N VAL A 108 -3.29 13.89 0.71
CA VAL A 108 -4.11 14.34 1.86
C VAL A 108 -3.84 15.81 2.24
N LYS A 109 -2.59 16.28 2.08
CA LYS A 109 -2.22 17.67 2.36
C LYS A 109 -2.59 18.66 1.25
N SER A 110 -2.85 18.17 0.03
CA SER A 110 -3.00 19.01 -1.16
C SER A 110 -4.42 19.58 -1.31
N LEU A 111 -4.71 20.56 -0.46
CA LEU A 111 -5.92 21.38 -0.41
C LEU A 111 -5.64 22.70 0.33
N ASP A 112 -6.51 23.70 0.16
CA ASP A 112 -6.51 24.90 1.00
C ASP A 112 -7.83 25.02 1.79
N LEU A 113 -7.74 25.12 3.11
CA LEU A 113 -8.91 25.12 3.99
C LEU A 113 -9.66 26.45 4.02
N ASP A 114 -9.00 27.57 3.70
CA ASP A 114 -9.64 28.88 3.74
C ASP A 114 -10.42 29.16 2.44
N GLN A 115 -9.90 28.69 1.31
CA GLN A 115 -10.61 28.56 0.04
C GLN A 115 -11.87 27.69 0.16
N LEU A 116 -11.78 26.52 0.82
CA LEU A 116 -12.95 25.65 1.05
C LEU A 116 -13.99 26.31 2.00
N LYS A 117 -13.54 27.09 2.98
CA LYS A 117 -14.42 27.94 3.82
C LYS A 117 -14.99 29.16 3.07
N GLY A 118 -14.73 29.27 1.77
CA GLY A 118 -15.31 30.27 0.87
C GLY A 118 -14.47 31.54 0.70
N LYS A 119 -13.39 31.74 1.46
CA LYS A 119 -12.60 32.98 1.38
C LYS A 119 -11.92 33.14 0.02
N ALA A 120 -11.89 34.36 -0.49
CA ALA A 120 -11.07 34.71 -1.65
C ALA A 120 -9.60 34.91 -1.22
N VAL A 121 -8.81 33.83 -1.25
CA VAL A 121 -7.36 33.85 -0.94
C VAL A 121 -6.57 34.40 -2.13
N ASP A 122 -5.51 35.19 -1.91
CA ASP A 122 -4.70 35.74 -2.99
C ASP A 122 -3.73 34.71 -3.60
N ASN A 123 -3.33 34.96 -4.86
CA ASN A 123 -2.49 34.01 -5.60
C ASN A 123 -1.11 33.77 -4.96
N LYS A 124 -0.54 34.72 -4.19
CA LYS A 124 0.77 34.52 -3.54
C LYS A 124 0.64 33.58 -2.34
N THR A 125 -0.42 33.73 -1.55
CA THR A 125 -0.73 32.83 -0.44
C THR A 125 -1.06 31.41 -0.94
N ILE A 126 -1.77 31.27 -2.06
CA ILE A 126 -1.99 29.97 -2.70
C ILE A 126 -0.68 29.37 -3.23
N ASP A 127 0.22 30.18 -3.81
CA ASP A 127 1.49 29.72 -4.37
C ASP A 127 2.53 29.32 -3.31
N SER A 128 2.49 29.89 -2.11
CA SER A 128 3.26 29.40 -0.96
C SER A 128 2.50 28.36 -0.11
N GLY A 129 1.28 28.01 -0.52
CA GLY A 129 0.33 27.22 0.26
C GLY A 129 0.44 25.70 0.06
N THR A 130 -0.43 24.98 0.76
CA THR A 130 -0.43 23.50 0.84
C THR A 130 -0.97 22.80 -0.41
N CYS A 131 -1.51 23.52 -1.40
CA CYS A 131 -2.10 22.97 -2.63
C CYS A 131 -1.12 22.33 -3.63
N ASP A 132 0.06 21.91 -3.20
CA ASP A 132 1.10 21.30 -4.04
C ASP A 132 0.66 20.04 -4.78
N PRO A 133 0.97 19.88 -6.09
CA PRO A 133 1.62 20.83 -6.99
C PRO A 133 0.62 21.74 -7.73
N LEU A 134 -0.70 21.57 -7.52
CA LEU A 134 -1.76 22.24 -8.26
C LEU A 134 -2.21 23.54 -7.57
N ARG A 135 -1.28 24.49 -7.47
CA ARG A 135 -1.49 25.81 -6.87
C ARG A 135 -2.02 26.83 -7.87
N LEU A 136 -1.21 27.17 -8.88
CA LEU A 136 -1.50 28.16 -9.92
C LEU A 136 -1.47 27.53 -11.32
N ASP A 137 -2.25 28.12 -12.24
CA ASP A 137 -2.18 27.87 -13.68
C ASP A 137 -0.99 28.62 -14.33
N PRO A 138 -0.47 28.22 -15.51
CA PRO A 138 0.62 28.94 -16.19
C PRO A 138 0.35 30.43 -16.48
N SER A 139 -0.92 30.86 -16.43
CA SER A 139 -1.32 32.27 -16.48
C SER A 139 -1.13 33.05 -15.16
N GLY A 140 -0.64 32.41 -14.10
CA GLY A 140 -0.45 33.00 -12.76
C GLY A 140 -1.73 33.14 -11.93
N LYS A 141 -2.84 32.54 -12.37
CA LYS A 141 -4.13 32.52 -11.64
C LYS A 141 -4.25 31.30 -10.73
N ALA A 142 -4.84 31.47 -9.55
CA ALA A 142 -5.06 30.36 -8.63
C ALA A 142 -6.10 29.37 -9.17
N TYR A 143 -5.84 28.07 -8.97
CA TYR A 143 -6.87 27.07 -9.15
C TYR A 143 -7.93 27.19 -8.06
N TYR A 144 -9.20 27.05 -8.42
CA TYR A 144 -10.31 26.93 -7.47
C TYR A 144 -11.19 25.74 -7.85
N PRO A 145 -11.42 24.77 -6.95
CA PRO A 145 -10.65 24.49 -5.75
C PRO A 145 -9.26 23.93 -6.08
N CYS A 146 -8.19 24.39 -5.42
CA CYS A 146 -6.81 23.98 -5.67
C CYS A 146 -6.46 22.62 -5.04
N GLY A 147 -5.32 22.08 -5.47
CA GLY A 147 -4.76 20.84 -4.92
C GLY A 147 -5.23 19.54 -5.59
N LEU A 148 -4.54 18.45 -5.27
CA LEU A 148 -4.70 17.13 -5.88
C LEU A 148 -6.08 16.53 -5.61
N ILE A 149 -6.61 16.70 -4.39
CA ILE A 149 -7.88 16.08 -4.00
C ILE A 149 -9.01 16.60 -4.87
N ALA A 150 -9.11 17.93 -4.99
CA ALA A 150 -10.09 18.59 -5.85
C ALA A 150 -9.93 18.19 -7.33
N ASN A 151 -8.70 18.27 -7.85
CA ASN A 151 -8.42 17.98 -9.25
C ASN A 151 -8.76 16.53 -9.65
N SER A 152 -8.55 15.55 -8.79
CA SER A 152 -8.85 14.14 -9.11
C SER A 152 -10.27 13.69 -8.73
N MET A 153 -11.22 14.62 -8.56
CA MET A 153 -12.62 14.29 -8.27
C MET A 153 -13.20 13.25 -9.24
N PHE A 154 -13.79 12.18 -8.68
CA PHE A 154 -14.52 11.18 -9.44
C PHE A 154 -15.68 11.82 -10.23
N ASN A 155 -15.71 11.61 -11.55
CA ASN A 155 -16.54 12.37 -12.48
C ASN A 155 -17.48 11.52 -13.37
N ASP A 156 -17.58 10.20 -13.16
CA ASP A 156 -18.61 9.38 -13.83
C ASP A 156 -20.02 9.89 -13.44
N THR A 157 -20.94 9.93 -14.40
CA THR A 157 -22.32 10.36 -14.13
C THR A 157 -23.19 9.14 -13.81
N ILE A 158 -23.53 8.97 -12.53
CA ILE A 158 -24.35 7.86 -12.03
C ILE A 158 -25.82 8.31 -11.96
N ASN A 159 -26.68 7.67 -12.75
CA ASN A 159 -28.12 7.92 -12.79
C ASN A 159 -28.88 7.09 -11.75
N SER A 160 -30.19 7.33 -11.63
CA SER A 160 -31.07 6.44 -10.84
C SER A 160 -31.32 5.12 -11.58
N PRO A 161 -31.41 3.97 -10.91
CA PRO A 161 -31.83 2.72 -11.54
C PRO A 161 -33.26 2.80 -12.06
N GLU A 162 -33.57 2.12 -13.14
CA GLU A 162 -34.91 2.04 -13.73
C GLU A 162 -35.40 0.60 -13.68
N LEU A 163 -36.58 0.39 -13.07
CA LEU A 163 -37.26 -0.90 -13.03
C LEU A 163 -37.85 -1.19 -14.43
N LEU A 164 -37.48 -2.35 -14.96
CA LEU A 164 -37.99 -2.89 -16.22
C LEU A 164 -39.16 -3.83 -15.91
N SER A 165 -40.33 -3.53 -16.48
CA SER A 165 -41.48 -4.44 -16.44
C SER A 165 -41.19 -5.72 -17.22
N VAL A 166 -41.80 -6.83 -16.79
CA VAL A 166 -41.64 -8.16 -17.44
C VAL A 166 -42.59 -8.34 -18.65
N ALA A 167 -43.34 -7.29 -18.99
CA ALA A 167 -44.16 -7.20 -20.20
C ALA A 167 -43.62 -6.09 -21.12
N ASN A 168 -43.92 -6.17 -22.42
CA ASN A 168 -43.43 -5.28 -23.49
C ASN A 168 -44.00 -3.84 -23.43
N ASP A 169 -43.92 -3.20 -22.28
CA ASP A 169 -44.38 -1.82 -22.06
C ASP A 169 -43.21 -0.83 -22.19
N VAL A 170 -43.47 0.31 -22.81
CA VAL A 170 -42.42 1.15 -23.43
C VAL A 170 -41.73 2.10 -22.43
N ASN A 171 -42.23 2.19 -21.20
CA ASN A 171 -41.78 3.14 -20.18
C ASN A 171 -41.20 2.43 -18.94
N PRO A 172 -39.86 2.40 -18.77
CA PRO A 172 -39.22 1.99 -17.53
C PRO A 172 -39.62 2.90 -16.35
N GLU A 173 -39.84 2.33 -15.17
CA GLU A 173 -40.16 3.13 -13.97
C GLU A 173 -38.87 3.50 -13.22
N PRO A 174 -38.50 4.80 -13.10
CA PRO A 174 -37.29 5.19 -12.40
C PRO A 174 -37.43 5.00 -10.88
N TYR A 175 -36.55 4.19 -10.29
CA TYR A 175 -36.35 4.15 -8.85
C TYR A 175 -35.51 5.37 -8.44
N ILE A 176 -36.18 6.51 -8.28
CA ILE A 176 -35.55 7.81 -8.03
C ILE A 176 -34.67 7.75 -6.78
N MET A 177 -33.38 8.02 -6.93
CA MET A 177 -32.43 8.19 -5.83
C MET A 177 -31.84 9.60 -5.86
N THR A 178 -31.75 10.24 -4.69
CA THR A 178 -31.24 11.62 -4.57
C THR A 178 -29.73 11.65 -4.34
N ASN A 179 -29.08 12.71 -4.81
CA ASN A 179 -27.70 13.08 -4.48
C ASN A 179 -27.60 14.07 -3.31
N LYS A 180 -28.73 14.42 -2.68
CA LYS A 180 -28.77 15.26 -1.48
C LYS A 180 -28.79 14.39 -0.22
N ASN A 181 -28.34 14.99 0.89
CA ASN A 181 -28.16 14.30 2.17
C ASN A 181 -27.16 13.12 2.10
N ILE A 182 -26.12 13.20 1.26
CA ILE A 182 -25.06 12.20 1.14
C ILE A 182 -23.76 12.60 1.87
N ALA A 183 -23.51 13.91 2.01
CA ALA A 183 -22.40 14.46 2.80
C ALA A 183 -22.76 14.52 4.30
N TRP A 184 -21.76 14.65 5.17
CA TRP A 184 -22.02 14.88 6.60
C TRP A 184 -22.29 16.36 6.85
N ASP A 185 -23.04 16.67 7.91
CA ASP A 185 -23.38 18.05 8.26
C ASP A 185 -22.12 18.86 8.62
N SER A 186 -21.10 18.21 9.21
CA SER A 186 -19.75 18.78 9.41
C SER A 186 -19.10 19.27 8.12
N ASP A 187 -19.31 18.56 7.00
CA ASP A 187 -18.68 18.89 5.72
C ASP A 187 -19.41 20.09 5.07
N LYS A 188 -20.73 20.18 5.26
CA LYS A 188 -21.57 21.34 4.91
C LYS A 188 -21.28 22.56 5.78
N GLU A 189 -20.85 22.33 7.03
CA GLU A 189 -20.35 23.38 7.92
C GLU A 189 -18.97 23.89 7.49
N LEU A 190 -18.07 23.02 7.04
CA LEU A 190 -16.73 23.40 6.58
C LEU A 190 -16.73 24.06 5.19
N ILE A 191 -17.42 23.47 4.22
CA ILE A 191 -17.38 23.88 2.80
C ILE A 191 -18.47 24.92 2.53
N LYS A 192 -18.05 26.13 2.17
CA LYS A 192 -18.94 27.28 1.91
C LYS A 192 -18.90 27.73 0.46
N LYS A 193 -19.91 28.52 0.07
CA LYS A 193 -19.92 29.25 -1.19
C LYS A 193 -18.77 30.24 -1.21
N THR A 194 -18.07 30.34 -2.34
CA THR A 194 -16.90 31.23 -2.44
C THR A 194 -17.25 32.69 -2.69
N GLU A 195 -16.39 33.56 -2.18
CA GLU A 195 -16.29 35.00 -2.40
C GLU A 195 -15.50 35.36 -3.66
N TYR A 196 -14.81 34.41 -4.31
CA TYR A 196 -14.07 34.67 -5.55
C TYR A 196 -14.99 35.17 -6.67
N THR A 197 -14.46 36.09 -7.47
CA THR A 197 -15.05 36.47 -8.76
C THR A 197 -14.47 35.61 -9.88
N LYS A 198 -15.27 35.38 -10.94
CA LYS A 198 -14.94 34.49 -12.06
C LYS A 198 -13.61 34.77 -12.78
N ASP A 199 -13.12 36.01 -12.69
CA ASP A 199 -11.90 36.45 -13.37
C ASP A 199 -10.63 36.24 -12.53
N GLN A 200 -10.76 35.99 -11.22
CA GLN A 200 -9.63 35.79 -10.30
C GLN A 200 -9.05 34.36 -10.31
N VAL A 201 -9.90 33.36 -10.57
CA VAL A 201 -9.58 31.94 -10.42
C VAL A 201 -9.94 31.14 -11.67
N VAL A 202 -9.33 29.96 -11.82
CA VAL A 202 -9.53 29.05 -12.95
C VAL A 202 -9.82 27.62 -12.47
N PRO A 203 -10.55 26.80 -13.25
CA PRO A 203 -10.82 25.42 -12.87
C PRO A 203 -9.54 24.55 -12.90
N PRO A 204 -9.44 23.51 -12.04
CA PRO A 204 -8.34 22.55 -12.05
C PRO A 204 -8.15 21.89 -13.43
N PRO A 205 -6.93 21.40 -13.77
CA PRO A 205 -6.64 20.80 -15.07
C PRO A 205 -7.62 19.72 -15.53
N ASN A 206 -8.04 18.81 -14.66
CA ASN A 206 -8.98 17.74 -14.99
C ASN A 206 -10.46 18.20 -15.04
N TRP A 207 -10.75 19.42 -14.56
CA TRP A 207 -12.09 20.00 -14.60
C TRP A 207 -12.36 20.76 -15.91
N ARG A 208 -11.36 20.89 -16.80
CA ARG A 208 -11.46 21.61 -18.08
C ARG A 208 -12.56 21.06 -19.01
N GLU A 209 -12.88 19.76 -18.98
CA GLU A 209 -14.04 19.22 -19.73
C GLU A 209 -15.40 19.65 -19.16
N ARG A 210 -15.47 19.91 -17.84
CA ARG A 210 -16.68 20.42 -17.16
C ARG A 210 -16.81 21.94 -17.33
N TYR A 211 -15.69 22.63 -17.50
CA TYR A 211 -15.58 24.09 -17.63
C TYR A 211 -14.67 24.48 -18.82
N PRO A 212 -15.11 24.25 -20.08
CA PRO A 212 -14.30 24.49 -21.27
C PRO A 212 -13.90 25.96 -21.44
N ASP A 213 -14.81 26.88 -21.13
CA ASP A 213 -14.59 28.34 -21.15
C ASP A 213 -14.07 28.87 -19.78
N GLY A 214 -13.52 27.99 -18.94
CA GLY A 214 -13.24 28.31 -17.55
C GLY A 214 -14.50 28.66 -16.76
N TYR A 215 -14.37 29.58 -15.78
CA TYR A 215 -15.50 30.03 -14.96
C TYR A 215 -16.31 31.19 -15.56
N ALA A 216 -16.21 31.43 -16.88
CA ALA A 216 -16.97 32.47 -17.58
C ALA A 216 -18.49 32.37 -17.34
N ASN A 217 -19.01 31.13 -17.30
CA ASN A 217 -20.42 30.79 -17.08
C ASN A 217 -20.81 30.68 -15.59
N GLY A 218 -19.90 31.03 -14.67
CA GLY A 218 -20.09 30.97 -13.23
C GLY A 218 -19.16 29.97 -12.53
N ILE A 219 -18.86 30.25 -11.27
CA ILE A 219 -18.07 29.38 -10.38
C ILE A 219 -19.01 28.36 -9.70
N PRO A 220 -18.63 27.08 -9.54
CA PRO A 220 -19.42 26.09 -8.81
C PRO A 220 -19.66 26.47 -7.35
N ASP A 221 -20.91 26.30 -6.91
CA ASP A 221 -21.30 26.43 -5.50
C ASP A 221 -21.02 25.14 -4.74
N LEU A 222 -19.77 25.00 -4.26
CA LEU A 222 -19.29 23.80 -3.55
C LEU A 222 -20.07 23.51 -2.26
N ASN A 223 -20.81 24.48 -1.70
CA ASN A 223 -21.70 24.25 -0.55
C ASN A 223 -22.96 23.44 -0.93
N GLN A 224 -23.32 23.39 -2.21
CA GLN A 224 -24.47 22.64 -2.72
C GLN A 224 -24.06 21.34 -3.44
N ASP A 225 -22.77 21.17 -3.74
CA ASP A 225 -22.19 19.97 -4.36
C ASP A 225 -21.81 18.94 -3.26
N GLU A 226 -22.79 18.14 -2.83
CA GLU A 226 -22.54 17.11 -1.80
C GLU A 226 -21.64 15.97 -2.33
N GLU A 227 -21.63 15.71 -3.64
CA GLU A 227 -20.67 14.78 -4.26
C GLU A 227 -19.21 15.24 -4.08
N PHE A 228 -18.94 16.54 -4.26
CA PHE A 228 -17.63 17.14 -3.98
C PHE A 228 -17.25 17.00 -2.51
N MET A 229 -18.16 17.28 -1.57
CA MET A 229 -17.91 17.10 -0.13
C MET A 229 -17.52 15.65 0.22
N VAL A 230 -18.27 14.68 -0.31
CA VAL A 230 -17.99 13.24 -0.11
C VAL A 230 -16.63 12.83 -0.70
N TRP A 231 -16.21 13.46 -1.81
CA TRP A 231 -14.88 13.22 -2.38
C TRP A 231 -13.76 13.81 -1.52
N MET A 232 -13.88 15.08 -1.10
CA MET A 232 -12.88 15.81 -0.33
C MET A 232 -12.56 15.17 1.02
N ARG A 233 -13.53 14.50 1.65
CA ARG A 233 -13.30 13.66 2.83
C ARG A 233 -12.58 12.37 2.43
N THR A 234 -11.24 12.37 2.48
CA THR A 234 -10.37 11.27 2.02
C THR A 234 -10.66 9.92 2.69
N ALA A 235 -10.36 8.83 1.98
CA ALA A 235 -10.40 7.47 2.51
C ALA A 235 -9.05 7.06 3.12
N ALA A 236 -9.08 6.20 4.14
CA ALA A 236 -7.88 5.72 4.85
C ALA A 236 -7.14 4.56 4.15
N LEU A 237 -7.78 3.90 3.19
CA LEU A 237 -7.26 2.72 2.47
C LEU A 237 -7.39 2.95 0.95
N PRO A 238 -6.53 2.34 0.11
CA PRO A 238 -6.55 2.50 -1.35
C PRO A 238 -7.78 1.87 -2.01
N THR A 239 -8.44 0.94 -1.31
CA THR A 239 -9.75 0.40 -1.71
C THR A 239 -10.83 0.95 -0.79
N PHE A 240 -11.77 1.71 -1.36
CA PHE A 240 -12.79 2.43 -0.58
C PHE A 240 -14.09 2.62 -1.37
N SER A 241 -15.18 2.86 -0.64
CA SER A 241 -16.49 3.19 -1.20
C SER A 241 -16.94 4.60 -0.80
N LYS A 242 -17.56 5.33 -1.71
CA LYS A 242 -18.11 6.69 -1.50
C LYS A 242 -19.59 6.71 -1.87
N LEU A 243 -20.41 7.38 -1.07
CA LEU A 243 -21.86 7.44 -1.30
C LEU A 243 -22.16 8.37 -2.48
N ALA A 244 -22.88 7.86 -3.49
CA ALA A 244 -23.23 8.62 -4.70
C ALA A 244 -24.70 9.02 -4.71
N ARG A 245 -25.60 8.11 -4.33
CA ARG A 245 -27.04 8.32 -4.28
C ARG A 245 -27.66 7.60 -3.08
N ARG A 246 -28.78 8.09 -2.57
CA ARG A 246 -29.59 7.42 -1.54
C ARG A 246 -31.10 7.57 -1.81
N ASN A 247 -31.89 6.63 -1.32
CA ASN A 247 -33.34 6.78 -1.18
C ASN A 247 -33.73 6.31 0.23
N ASP A 248 -34.30 7.23 1.01
CA ASP A 248 -34.59 6.99 2.43
C ASP A 248 -36.04 6.57 2.71
N THR A 249 -36.92 6.61 1.70
CA THR A 249 -38.38 6.48 1.89
C THR A 249 -38.99 5.30 1.15
N ALA A 250 -38.53 4.98 -0.06
CA ALA A 250 -39.08 3.92 -0.88
C ALA A 250 -38.22 2.64 -0.80
N LYS A 251 -38.87 1.49 -0.57
CA LYS A 251 -38.23 0.19 -0.81
C LYS A 251 -37.90 0.03 -2.31
N MET A 252 -36.80 -0.64 -2.63
CA MET A 252 -36.48 -1.04 -4.00
C MET A 252 -37.08 -2.44 -4.22
N PRO A 253 -38.16 -2.59 -5.01
CA PRO A 253 -38.82 -3.88 -5.19
C PRO A 253 -37.93 -4.91 -5.91
N ALA A 254 -38.25 -6.19 -5.75
CA ALA A 254 -37.68 -7.25 -6.57
C ALA A 254 -38.05 -7.05 -8.05
N GLY A 255 -37.08 -7.21 -8.95
CA GLY A 255 -37.29 -6.97 -10.38
C GLY A 255 -36.01 -6.84 -11.18
N MET A 256 -36.17 -6.61 -12.49
CA MET A 256 -35.08 -6.31 -13.41
C MET A 256 -34.81 -4.81 -13.44
N TYR A 257 -33.55 -4.41 -13.30
CA TYR A 257 -33.13 -3.03 -13.28
C TYR A 257 -32.13 -2.72 -14.39
N ARG A 258 -32.28 -1.53 -14.98
CA ARG A 258 -31.30 -0.87 -15.83
C ARG A 258 -30.59 0.23 -15.05
N LEU A 259 -29.28 0.35 -15.19
CA LEU A 259 -28.50 1.47 -14.67
C LEU A 259 -27.52 1.95 -15.75
N ASP A 260 -27.76 3.14 -16.28
CA ASP A 260 -26.88 3.77 -17.26
C ASP A 260 -25.90 4.72 -16.54
N ILE A 261 -24.60 4.49 -16.70
CA ILE A 261 -23.50 5.25 -16.10
C ILE A 261 -22.68 5.88 -17.23
N VAL A 262 -22.47 7.20 -17.20
CA VAL A 262 -21.55 7.85 -18.15
C VAL A 262 -20.12 7.72 -17.65
N ASP A 263 -19.28 7.01 -18.40
CA ASP A 263 -17.87 6.80 -18.09
C ASP A 263 -17.04 8.04 -18.47
N ARG A 264 -16.39 8.64 -17.47
CA ARG A 264 -15.48 9.78 -17.60
C ARG A 264 -14.19 9.64 -16.78
N PHE A 265 -14.16 8.72 -15.80
CA PHE A 265 -13.06 8.54 -14.87
C PHE A 265 -12.14 7.37 -15.28
N PRO A 266 -10.93 7.63 -15.81
CA PRO A 266 -10.12 6.61 -16.48
C PRO A 266 -9.27 5.79 -15.48
N VAL A 267 -9.86 4.75 -14.89
CA VAL A 267 -9.18 3.90 -13.89
C VAL A 267 -7.99 3.11 -14.45
N ALA A 268 -8.02 2.76 -15.74
CA ALA A 268 -6.95 2.03 -16.42
C ALA A 268 -5.59 2.74 -16.40
N LYS A 269 -5.54 4.06 -16.16
CA LYS A 269 -4.27 4.83 -16.07
C LYS A 269 -3.41 4.45 -14.86
N TYR A 270 -3.99 3.87 -13.81
CA TYR A 270 -3.31 3.53 -12.57
C TYR A 270 -3.54 2.07 -12.14
N GLY A 271 -4.03 1.22 -13.06
CA GLY A 271 -4.24 -0.22 -12.82
C GLY A 271 -5.45 -0.60 -11.96
N GLY A 272 -6.13 0.37 -11.33
CA GLY A 272 -7.28 0.09 -10.46
C GLY A 272 -8.60 -0.19 -11.19
N THR A 273 -9.60 -0.62 -10.42
CA THR A 273 -10.98 -0.87 -10.89
C THR A 273 -12.01 0.05 -10.24
N LYS A 274 -13.15 0.25 -10.92
CA LYS A 274 -14.36 0.92 -10.41
C LYS A 274 -15.57 0.01 -10.41
N SER A 275 -16.44 0.18 -9.41
CA SER A 275 -17.60 -0.68 -9.15
C SER A 275 -18.78 0.08 -8.50
N ILE A 276 -20.01 -0.41 -8.64
CA ILE A 276 -21.22 0.06 -7.94
C ILE A 276 -21.50 -0.94 -6.82
N LEU A 277 -21.87 -0.41 -5.67
CA LEU A 277 -22.36 -1.14 -4.52
C LEU A 277 -23.76 -0.60 -4.16
N ILE A 278 -24.81 -1.38 -4.42
CA ILE A 278 -26.17 -1.09 -3.93
C ILE A 278 -26.37 -1.89 -2.64
N THR A 279 -26.76 -1.22 -1.55
CA THR A 279 -26.89 -1.88 -0.24
C THR A 279 -27.93 -1.19 0.65
N THR A 280 -28.57 -1.97 1.51
CA THR A 280 -29.25 -1.48 2.71
C THR A 280 -28.26 -1.36 3.87
N ARG A 281 -28.63 -0.69 4.97
CA ARG A 281 -27.82 -0.60 6.21
C ARG A 281 -28.39 -1.48 7.32
N THR A 282 -27.51 -2.13 8.06
CA THR A 282 -27.77 -2.64 9.41
C THR A 282 -27.35 -1.63 10.47
N VAL A 283 -27.61 -1.95 11.75
CA VAL A 283 -27.11 -1.22 12.92
C VAL A 283 -25.57 -1.13 12.95
N ILE A 284 -24.86 -2.10 12.34
CA ILE A 284 -23.38 -2.16 12.29
C ILE A 284 -22.84 -1.61 10.94
N GLY A 285 -23.73 -1.12 10.05
CA GLY A 285 -23.39 -0.63 8.72
C GLY A 285 -23.64 -1.67 7.63
N GLY A 286 -22.69 -1.82 6.70
CA GLY A 286 -22.76 -2.80 5.62
C GLY A 286 -22.44 -4.23 6.05
N GLN A 287 -22.49 -5.18 5.11
CA GLN A 287 -22.14 -6.58 5.36
C GLN A 287 -20.64 -6.71 5.67
N ASN A 288 -20.29 -6.99 6.93
CA ASN A 288 -18.94 -7.38 7.34
C ASN A 288 -19.00 -8.48 8.41
N PRO A 289 -18.66 -9.75 8.09
CA PRO A 289 -18.75 -10.85 9.05
C PRO A 289 -17.68 -10.79 10.15
N PHE A 290 -16.61 -9.99 9.98
CA PHE A 290 -15.47 -9.94 10.89
C PHE A 290 -15.88 -9.71 12.35
N MET A 291 -16.76 -8.73 12.62
CA MET A 291 -17.19 -8.43 13.99
C MET A 291 -17.96 -9.60 14.61
N GLY A 292 -18.84 -10.25 13.84
CA GLY A 292 -19.58 -11.42 14.31
C GLY A 292 -18.66 -12.60 14.63
N ILE A 293 -17.71 -12.89 13.74
CA ILE A 293 -16.69 -13.93 13.94
C ILE A 293 -15.83 -13.61 15.17
N ALA A 294 -15.36 -12.37 15.33
CA ALA A 294 -14.55 -11.95 16.46
C ALA A 294 -15.27 -12.14 17.80
N TYR A 295 -16.55 -11.74 17.91
CA TYR A 295 -17.35 -11.96 19.12
C TYR A 295 -17.55 -13.46 19.42
N VAL A 296 -17.81 -14.29 18.41
CA VAL A 296 -17.97 -15.75 18.58
C VAL A 296 -16.66 -16.39 19.03
N VAL A 297 -15.52 -16.01 18.44
CA VAL A 297 -14.18 -16.51 18.82
C VAL A 297 -13.84 -16.14 20.27
N VAL A 298 -13.99 -14.86 20.64
CA VAL A 298 -13.72 -14.39 22.02
C VAL A 298 -14.68 -15.05 23.01
N GLY A 299 -15.96 -15.18 22.67
CA GLY A 299 -16.94 -15.91 23.48
C GLY A 299 -16.56 -17.38 23.69
N GLY A 300 -16.13 -18.06 22.62
CA GLY A 300 -15.65 -19.45 22.68
C GLY A 300 -14.42 -19.62 23.58
N ILE A 301 -13.44 -18.71 23.50
CA ILE A 301 -12.27 -18.68 24.38
C ILE A 301 -12.70 -18.50 25.85
N CYS A 302 -13.62 -17.58 26.14
CA CYS A 302 -14.14 -17.35 27.49
C CYS A 302 -14.87 -18.59 28.06
N VAL A 303 -15.69 -19.28 27.26
CA VAL A 303 -16.38 -20.52 27.67
C VAL A 303 -15.38 -21.65 27.94
N LEU A 304 -14.36 -21.80 27.08
CA LEU A 304 -13.31 -22.80 27.24
C LEU A 304 -12.49 -22.57 28.52
N LEU A 305 -12.04 -21.33 28.76
CA LEU A 305 -11.31 -20.96 29.98
C LEU A 305 -12.18 -21.12 31.23
N GLY A 306 -13.45 -20.69 31.17
CA GLY A 306 -14.41 -20.88 32.25
C GLY A 306 -14.60 -22.35 32.61
N THR A 307 -14.76 -23.22 31.61
CA THR A 307 -14.94 -24.66 31.82
C THR A 307 -13.66 -25.30 32.39
N LEU A 308 -12.48 -24.94 31.88
CA LEU A 308 -11.20 -25.40 32.44
C LEU A 308 -11.03 -24.99 33.91
N PHE A 309 -11.35 -23.75 34.26
CA PHE A 309 -11.29 -23.29 35.65
C PHE A 309 -12.33 -23.97 36.54
N THR A 310 -13.56 -24.20 36.07
CA THR A 310 -14.58 -24.95 36.82
C THR A 310 -14.14 -26.40 37.07
N ILE A 311 -13.63 -27.10 36.04
CA ILE A 311 -13.09 -28.46 36.18
C ILE A 311 -11.92 -28.47 37.19
N ALA A 312 -10.98 -27.54 37.09
CA ALA A 312 -9.86 -27.43 38.03
C ALA A 312 -10.34 -27.23 39.48
N HIS A 313 -11.39 -26.42 39.68
CA HIS A 313 -11.97 -26.17 41.00
C HIS A 313 -12.71 -27.39 41.58
N LEU A 314 -13.40 -28.17 40.74
CA LEU A 314 -14.12 -29.38 41.15
C LEU A 314 -13.17 -30.58 41.39
N VAL A 315 -12.11 -30.72 40.60
CA VAL A 315 -11.14 -31.84 40.71
C VAL A 315 -10.11 -31.59 41.81
N ARG A 316 -9.76 -30.32 42.09
CA ARG A 316 -8.83 -29.93 43.17
C ARG A 316 -9.37 -28.74 43.98
N PRO A 317 -10.47 -28.90 44.73
CA PRO A 317 -10.97 -27.86 45.63
C PRO A 317 -9.91 -27.54 46.68
N ARG A 318 -9.53 -26.27 46.75
CA ARG A 318 -8.47 -25.79 47.64
C ARG A 318 -9.01 -25.73 49.07
N LYS A 319 -8.66 -26.74 49.90
CA LYS A 319 -8.96 -26.71 51.34
C LYS A 319 -8.26 -25.53 52.01
N ASP A 320 -8.88 -25.03 53.08
CA ASP A 320 -8.56 -23.76 53.73
C ASP A 320 -7.07 -23.57 54.06
N ILE A 321 -6.61 -22.33 53.85
CA ILE A 321 -5.24 -21.91 54.16
C ILE A 321 -5.11 -21.77 55.69
N PRO A 322 -4.21 -22.52 56.36
CA PRO A 322 -3.94 -22.31 57.79
C PRO A 322 -3.32 -20.93 58.03
N ARG A 323 -3.55 -20.37 59.24
CA ARG A 323 -3.05 -19.02 59.59
C ARG A 323 -1.52 -18.92 59.46
N PRO A 324 -0.94 -17.74 59.14
CA PRO A 324 0.38 -17.65 58.50
C PRO A 324 1.62 -17.99 59.35
N ARG A 325 1.48 -18.58 60.54
CA ARG A 325 2.55 -18.62 61.55
C ARG A 325 3.34 -19.93 61.62
N ASP A 326 2.84 -21.03 61.04
CA ASP A 326 3.40 -22.38 61.22
C ASP A 326 3.71 -23.12 59.90
N ILE A 327 4.38 -22.46 58.94
CA ILE A 327 4.79 -23.08 57.67
C ILE A 327 6.30 -23.38 57.67
N PRO A 328 6.74 -24.65 57.80
CA PRO A 328 8.16 -25.00 57.75
C PRO A 328 8.77 -24.79 56.36
N ARG A 329 10.06 -24.43 56.30
CA ARG A 329 10.80 -24.08 55.07
C ARG A 329 10.71 -25.14 53.94
N SER A 330 10.52 -26.41 54.27
CA SER A 330 10.33 -27.51 53.30
C SER A 330 9.06 -27.39 52.44
N TYR A 331 8.08 -26.59 52.86
CA TYR A 331 6.84 -26.37 52.08
C TYR A 331 7.09 -25.49 50.84
N TRP A 332 8.04 -24.57 50.89
CA TRP A 332 8.39 -23.68 49.77
C TRP A 332 9.08 -24.43 48.62
N GLN A 333 9.86 -25.48 48.90
CA GLN A 333 10.44 -26.32 47.86
C GLN A 333 9.37 -27.11 47.08
N ARG A 334 8.30 -27.60 47.75
CA ARG A 334 7.19 -28.31 47.08
C ARG A 334 6.29 -27.40 46.25
N LEU A 335 6.22 -26.10 46.54
CA LEU A 335 5.48 -25.13 45.71
C LEU A 335 6.15 -24.90 44.34
N SER A 336 7.48 -25.10 44.22
CA SER A 336 8.19 -24.95 42.93
C SER A 336 7.72 -25.95 41.87
N SER A 337 7.47 -27.21 42.23
CA SER A 337 7.05 -28.26 41.30
C SER A 337 5.60 -28.07 40.79
N LEU A 338 4.72 -27.48 41.60
CA LEU A 338 3.36 -27.14 41.17
C LEU A 338 3.33 -25.89 40.25
N TYR A 339 4.26 -24.95 40.46
CA TYR A 339 4.46 -23.83 39.54
C TYR A 339 4.95 -24.30 38.15
N TYR A 340 5.74 -25.37 38.11
CA TYR A 340 6.21 -26.00 36.87
C TYR A 340 5.08 -26.65 36.06
N MET A 341 4.16 -27.36 36.73
CA MET A 341 2.99 -27.96 36.07
C MET A 341 1.98 -26.91 35.56
N SER A 342 1.82 -25.79 36.28
CA SER A 342 1.06 -24.63 35.76
C SER A 342 1.69 -24.06 34.50
N ARG A 343 3.03 -23.95 34.44
CA ARG A 343 3.74 -23.56 33.22
C ARG A 343 3.55 -24.57 32.08
N ILE A 344 3.56 -25.87 32.34
CA ILE A 344 3.32 -26.89 31.29
C ILE A 344 1.90 -26.76 30.71
N SER A 345 0.86 -26.58 31.53
CA SER A 345 -0.50 -26.36 31.04
C SER A 345 -0.68 -25.04 30.29
N VAL A 346 -0.05 -23.95 30.76
CA VAL A 346 -0.06 -22.66 30.04
C VAL A 346 0.74 -22.76 28.73
N VAL A 347 1.87 -23.46 28.70
CA VAL A 347 2.65 -23.70 27.48
C VAL A 347 1.89 -24.59 26.49
N LEU A 348 1.16 -25.61 26.95
CA LEU A 348 0.30 -26.43 26.08
C LEU A 348 -0.91 -25.65 25.54
N VAL A 349 -1.58 -24.84 26.36
CA VAL A 349 -2.68 -23.98 25.89
C VAL A 349 -2.16 -22.91 24.93
N VAL A 350 -1.01 -22.29 25.21
CA VAL A 350 -0.35 -21.34 24.28
C VAL A 350 0.15 -22.05 23.01
N ALA A 351 0.60 -23.30 23.07
CA ALA A 351 1.00 -24.07 21.89
C ALA A 351 -0.20 -24.48 21.02
N ILE A 352 -1.33 -24.86 21.63
CA ILE A 352 -2.57 -25.21 20.92
C ILE A 352 -3.20 -23.95 20.30
N ILE A 353 -3.17 -22.81 21.00
CA ILE A 353 -3.58 -21.50 20.44
C ILE A 353 -2.65 -21.09 19.28
N LYS A 354 -1.32 -21.27 19.42
CA LYS A 354 -0.34 -21.05 18.33
C LYS A 354 -0.49 -21.99 17.13
N ALA A 355 -1.23 -23.09 17.26
CA ALA A 355 -1.47 -24.05 16.18
C ALA A 355 -2.79 -23.83 15.44
N HIS A 356 -3.69 -22.97 15.96
CA HIS A 356 -5.03 -22.74 15.38
C HIS A 356 -5.39 -21.26 15.17
N CYS A 357 -4.69 -20.32 15.80
CA CYS A 357 -4.45 -19.05 15.14
C CYS A 357 -3.33 -19.26 14.12
N ASN A 358 -3.50 -18.80 12.87
CA ASN A 358 -2.33 -18.51 12.04
C ASN A 358 -1.40 -17.66 12.91
N PRO A 359 -0.13 -18.03 13.07
CA PRO A 359 0.78 -17.17 13.79
C PRO A 359 0.77 -15.82 13.08
N LEU A 360 0.61 -14.74 13.85
CA LEU A 360 1.35 -13.53 13.51
C LEU A 360 2.80 -14.00 13.39
N SER A 361 3.28 -14.12 12.15
CA SER A 361 4.66 -14.48 11.86
C SER A 361 5.52 -13.59 12.76
N PRO A 362 6.37 -14.16 13.62
CA PRO A 362 7.20 -13.34 14.50
C PRO A 362 8.00 -12.42 13.58
N HIS A 363 7.72 -11.11 13.62
CA HIS A 363 8.22 -10.15 12.62
C HIS A 363 9.70 -10.41 12.40
N ILE A 364 10.02 -10.96 11.23
CA ILE A 364 11.39 -11.23 10.84
C ILE A 364 11.94 -9.84 10.55
N ARG A 365 12.85 -9.35 11.38
CA ARG A 365 13.55 -8.11 11.04
C ARG A 365 14.33 -8.36 9.75
N GLY A 366 14.03 -7.56 8.74
CA GLY A 366 14.84 -7.50 7.54
C GLY A 366 16.23 -6.98 7.88
N VAL A 367 17.26 -7.67 7.39
CA VAL A 367 18.66 -7.29 7.60
C VAL A 367 19.40 -7.43 6.28
N CYS A 368 19.97 -6.32 5.82
CA CYS A 368 21.00 -6.26 4.78
C CYS A 368 22.36 -6.67 5.37
N ALA A 369 23.17 -7.35 4.57
CA ALA A 369 24.52 -7.77 4.92
C ALA A 369 25.60 -7.06 4.08
N THR A 370 25.27 -5.92 3.47
CA THR A 370 26.23 -5.09 2.74
C THR A 370 27.30 -4.52 3.67
N ASN A 371 28.56 -4.58 3.23
CA ASN A 371 29.72 -4.02 3.95
C ASN A 371 29.59 -2.50 4.13
N PRO A 372 30.12 -1.93 5.22
CA PRO A 372 30.39 -0.49 5.29
C PRO A 372 31.38 -0.08 4.18
N PRO A 373 31.35 1.20 3.73
CA PRO A 373 32.18 1.66 2.62
C PRO A 373 33.68 1.59 2.93
N SER A 374 34.47 1.28 1.90
CA SER A 374 35.93 1.36 1.99
C SER A 374 36.39 2.81 2.17
N ASP A 375 37.57 3.04 2.74
CA ASP A 375 38.06 4.41 2.95
C ASP A 375 38.33 5.16 1.64
N LEU A 376 38.63 4.44 0.54
CA LEU A 376 38.68 5.01 -0.81
C LEU A 376 37.31 5.49 -1.28
N LEU A 377 36.24 4.74 -0.99
CA LEU A 377 34.87 5.10 -1.34
C LEU A 377 34.34 6.26 -0.47
N LYS A 378 34.63 6.26 0.84
CA LYS A 378 34.35 7.40 1.74
C LYS A 378 35.02 8.68 1.24
N ALA A 379 36.28 8.59 0.80
CA ALA A 379 36.99 9.72 0.23
C ALA A 379 36.35 10.23 -1.07
N GLU A 380 35.67 9.38 -1.86
CA GLU A 380 34.87 9.83 -3.00
C GLU A 380 33.56 10.49 -2.57
N TYR A 381 32.84 9.90 -1.60
CA TYR A 381 31.61 10.50 -1.08
C TYR A 381 31.84 11.92 -0.59
N GLN A 382 32.95 12.15 0.14
CA GLN A 382 33.37 13.47 0.60
C GLN A 382 33.65 14.47 -0.53
N LYS A 383 34.25 14.04 -1.67
CA LYS A 383 34.44 14.92 -2.83
C LYS A 383 33.11 15.33 -3.46
N LEU A 384 32.19 14.38 -3.57
CA LEU A 384 30.88 14.55 -4.18
C LEU A 384 29.89 15.32 -3.27
N SER A 385 30.11 15.34 -1.95
CA SER A 385 29.34 16.16 -1.00
C SER A 385 29.82 17.61 -0.90
N LEU A 386 30.89 18.01 -1.61
CA LEU A 386 31.31 19.41 -1.69
C LEU A 386 30.51 20.11 -2.78
N PRO A 387 29.90 21.30 -2.53
CA PRO A 387 29.33 22.10 -3.60
C PRO A 387 30.42 22.46 -4.61
N PRO A 388 30.11 22.53 -5.92
CA PRO A 388 31.10 22.91 -6.92
C PRO A 388 31.68 24.29 -6.57
N PRO A 389 32.98 24.53 -6.79
CA PRO A 389 33.62 25.78 -6.39
C PRO A 389 32.93 26.95 -7.08
N HIS A 390 32.41 27.89 -6.28
CA HIS A 390 31.85 29.13 -6.75
C HIS A 390 32.92 29.98 -7.46
N ASN A 391 33.06 29.81 -8.77
CA ASN A 391 33.55 30.89 -9.61
C ASN A 391 32.42 31.92 -9.73
N GLU A 392 32.65 33.08 -9.13
CA GLU A 392 31.79 34.24 -9.27
C GLU A 392 31.67 34.66 -10.76
N SER A 393 30.58 35.38 -11.07
CA SER A 393 30.22 35.95 -12.38
C SER A 393 29.71 34.96 -13.44
N THR A 394 28.40 34.66 -13.39
CA THR A 394 27.40 35.24 -14.31
C THR A 394 25.99 34.88 -13.81
N GLY A 395 25.13 35.88 -13.64
CA GLY A 395 23.70 35.62 -13.47
C GLY A 395 23.03 35.42 -14.82
N GLU A 396 22.80 34.16 -15.20
CA GLU A 396 21.91 33.80 -16.30
C GLU A 396 20.85 32.80 -15.82
N PHE A 397 19.61 33.02 -16.24
CA PHE A 397 18.50 32.10 -16.04
C PHE A 397 18.71 30.83 -16.86
N GLU A 398 18.22 29.71 -16.29
CA GLU A 398 17.84 28.46 -16.96
C GLU A 398 18.63 28.04 -18.22
N ASN A 399 19.41 26.96 -18.07
CA ASN A 399 19.23 25.83 -18.96
C ASN A 399 19.21 24.54 -18.14
N ARG A 400 18.01 23.93 -18.03
CA ARG A 400 17.91 22.51 -17.68
C ARG A 400 18.54 21.73 -18.82
N ILE A 401 19.82 21.35 -18.66
CA ILE A 401 20.41 20.28 -19.46
C ILE A 401 19.49 19.08 -19.27
N ALA A 402 18.93 18.57 -20.38
CA ALA A 402 18.08 17.39 -20.31
C ALA A 402 18.95 16.23 -19.84
N GLU A 403 18.76 15.84 -18.58
CA GLU A 403 19.51 14.77 -17.95
C GLU A 403 19.38 13.47 -18.73
N THR A 404 20.52 12.95 -19.21
CA THR A 404 20.53 11.76 -20.06
C THR A 404 20.04 10.54 -19.27
N PRO A 405 19.01 9.81 -19.76
CA PRO A 405 18.58 8.57 -19.11
C PRO A 405 19.70 7.54 -19.10
N ILE A 406 19.90 6.90 -17.95
CA ILE A 406 20.89 5.85 -17.74
C ILE A 406 20.21 4.50 -17.98
N VAL A 407 20.73 3.70 -18.92
CA VAL A 407 20.21 2.36 -19.21
C VAL A 407 21.23 1.32 -18.78
N ILE A 408 20.86 0.54 -17.76
CA ILE A 408 21.74 -0.45 -17.12
C ILE A 408 21.37 -1.83 -17.61
N ASP A 409 22.25 -2.47 -18.37
CA ASP A 409 22.09 -3.88 -18.77
C ASP A 409 22.10 -4.76 -17.52
N THR A 410 21.04 -5.54 -17.33
CA THR A 410 20.77 -6.29 -16.09
C THR A 410 20.57 -7.78 -16.36
N TRP A 411 21.13 -8.64 -15.52
CA TRP A 411 20.94 -10.09 -15.56
C TRP A 411 20.42 -10.62 -14.23
N PHE A 412 19.41 -11.50 -14.28
CA PHE A 412 18.89 -12.19 -13.11
C PHE A 412 19.35 -13.65 -13.10
N HIS A 413 19.89 -14.10 -11.99
CA HIS A 413 20.39 -15.45 -11.78
C HIS A 413 19.60 -16.11 -10.64
N ILE A 414 18.67 -17.00 -10.97
CA ILE A 414 17.84 -17.72 -10.00
C ILE A 414 18.57 -18.98 -9.57
N LEU A 415 18.79 -19.11 -8.26
CA LEU A 415 19.63 -20.13 -7.63
C LEU A 415 18.80 -20.89 -6.61
N SER A 416 18.48 -22.13 -6.94
CA SER A 416 17.57 -22.95 -6.15
C SER A 416 18.23 -24.22 -5.64
N ASP A 417 17.82 -24.67 -4.46
CA ASP A 417 17.98 -26.08 -4.09
C ASP A 417 16.92 -26.94 -4.81
N GLU A 418 17.01 -28.27 -4.68
CA GLU A 418 16.11 -29.21 -5.35
C GLU A 418 14.65 -29.11 -4.88
N ILE A 419 14.42 -28.68 -3.64
CA ILE A 419 13.07 -28.56 -3.04
C ILE A 419 12.39 -27.28 -3.54
N HIS A 420 13.15 -26.19 -3.66
CA HIS A 420 12.65 -24.87 -4.05
C HIS A 420 12.87 -24.53 -5.53
N ALA A 421 13.20 -25.50 -6.38
CA ALA A 421 13.42 -25.29 -7.82
C ALA A 421 12.23 -24.64 -8.56
N GLY A 422 11.01 -24.85 -8.06
CA GLY A 422 9.77 -24.23 -8.57
C GLY A 422 9.35 -22.93 -7.89
N LEU A 423 10.12 -22.41 -6.92
CA LEU A 423 9.69 -21.28 -6.08
C LEU A 423 9.55 -19.96 -6.85
N VAL A 424 10.47 -19.67 -7.77
CA VAL A 424 10.49 -18.38 -8.49
C VAL A 424 9.81 -18.53 -9.85
N SER A 425 8.59 -18.00 -9.99
CA SER A 425 7.88 -17.97 -11.28
C SER A 425 8.44 -16.88 -12.21
N ASP A 426 8.11 -16.95 -13.51
CA ASP A 426 8.45 -15.87 -14.46
C ASP A 426 7.61 -14.61 -14.20
N GLU A 427 6.45 -14.74 -13.55
CA GLU A 427 5.64 -13.63 -13.05
C GLU A 427 6.36 -12.88 -11.92
N MET A 428 6.94 -13.60 -10.93
CA MET A 428 7.76 -12.97 -9.88
C MET A 428 8.94 -12.20 -10.47
N VAL A 429 9.59 -12.73 -11.51
CA VAL A 429 10.66 -12.03 -12.23
C VAL A 429 10.16 -10.77 -12.95
N THR A 430 9.02 -10.88 -13.64
CA THR A 430 8.40 -9.75 -14.38
C THR A 430 7.98 -8.64 -13.42
N ASN A 431 7.35 -9.00 -12.30
CA ASN A 431 6.97 -8.05 -11.27
C ASN A 431 8.21 -7.44 -10.60
N GLN A 432 9.25 -8.23 -10.32
CA GLN A 432 10.48 -7.71 -9.72
C GLN A 432 11.20 -6.68 -10.61
N ILE A 433 11.25 -6.90 -11.94
CA ILE A 433 11.85 -5.89 -12.83
C ILE A 433 10.97 -4.64 -12.94
N ASN A 434 9.64 -4.76 -12.87
CA ASN A 434 8.73 -3.61 -12.81
C ASN A 434 8.97 -2.78 -11.54
N THR A 435 9.05 -3.42 -10.36
CA THR A 435 9.41 -2.76 -9.10
C THR A 435 10.73 -1.97 -9.20
N LEU A 436 11.72 -2.51 -9.93
CA LEU A 436 12.98 -1.80 -10.18
C LEU A 436 12.86 -0.63 -11.16
N GLN A 437 11.94 -0.65 -12.14
CA GLN A 437 11.69 0.55 -12.93
C GLN A 437 10.99 1.61 -12.08
N ASP A 438 9.95 1.21 -11.34
CA ASP A 438 9.10 2.13 -10.57
C ASP A 438 9.89 2.86 -9.48
N ALA A 439 10.80 2.17 -8.78
CA ALA A 439 11.62 2.76 -7.72
C ALA A 439 12.75 3.68 -8.23
N TYR A 440 13.20 3.52 -9.48
CA TYR A 440 14.36 4.25 -10.04
C TYR A 440 14.02 5.21 -11.18
N GLN A 441 12.75 5.29 -11.60
CA GLN A 441 12.30 6.17 -12.68
C GLN A 441 12.63 7.65 -12.42
N ASP A 442 12.52 8.11 -11.16
CA ASP A 442 12.79 9.50 -10.79
C ASP A 442 14.30 9.84 -10.87
N ALA A 443 15.19 8.84 -10.71
CA ALA A 443 16.63 8.98 -10.99
C ALA A 443 16.94 8.87 -12.50
N LEU A 444 15.94 8.74 -13.37
CA LEU A 444 16.10 8.44 -14.80
C LEU A 444 17.04 7.24 -15.07
N ILE A 445 17.01 6.24 -14.20
CA ILE A 445 17.73 4.97 -14.33
C ILE A 445 16.73 3.89 -14.77
N THR A 446 17.07 3.12 -15.80
CA THR A 446 16.23 2.03 -16.33
C THR A 446 17.02 0.73 -16.40
N TYR A 447 16.52 -0.33 -15.76
CA TYR A 447 17.17 -1.64 -15.76
C TYR A 447 16.68 -2.49 -16.94
N LYS A 448 17.56 -2.73 -17.91
CA LYS A 448 17.23 -3.52 -19.09
C LYS A 448 17.55 -4.99 -18.85
N LEU A 449 16.54 -5.77 -18.47
CA LEU A 449 16.71 -7.22 -18.29
C LEU A 449 17.13 -7.87 -19.62
N ARG A 450 18.35 -8.41 -19.66
CA ARG A 450 18.98 -9.04 -20.83
C ARG A 450 18.73 -10.54 -20.92
N GLY A 451 18.46 -11.16 -19.79
CA GLY A 451 18.18 -12.59 -19.70
C GLY A 451 18.14 -13.07 -18.26
N ILE A 452 17.65 -14.29 -18.10
CA ILE A 452 17.49 -14.98 -16.82
C ILE A 452 18.26 -16.30 -16.93
N THR A 453 19.02 -16.67 -15.90
CA THR A 453 19.57 -18.03 -15.77
C THR A 453 18.97 -18.70 -14.56
N ARG A 454 18.48 -19.94 -14.71
CA ARG A 454 17.99 -20.77 -13.59
C ARG A 454 18.99 -21.90 -13.34
N GLN A 455 19.42 -22.08 -12.09
CA GLN A 455 20.36 -23.13 -11.69
C GLN A 455 19.84 -23.85 -10.45
N VAL A 456 19.79 -25.18 -10.50
CA VAL A 456 19.49 -26.02 -9.33
C VAL A 456 20.83 -26.50 -8.76
N ASN A 457 21.29 -25.80 -7.72
CA ASN A 457 22.52 -26.12 -7.00
C ASN A 457 22.34 -25.65 -5.55
N ALA A 458 22.16 -26.59 -4.63
CA ALA A 458 21.90 -26.32 -3.23
C ALA A 458 23.02 -25.54 -2.51
N SER A 459 24.26 -25.64 -3.00
CA SER A 459 25.41 -24.91 -2.44
C SER A 459 25.37 -23.42 -2.84
N TRP A 460 25.10 -23.14 -4.12
CA TRP A 460 24.91 -21.77 -4.60
C TRP A 460 23.63 -21.14 -4.05
N ALA A 461 22.54 -21.91 -3.92
CA ALA A 461 21.29 -21.45 -3.31
C ALA A 461 21.45 -21.00 -1.84
N ARG A 462 22.49 -21.47 -1.15
CA ARG A 462 22.86 -21.08 0.23
C ARG A 462 24.05 -20.13 0.33
N ASN A 463 24.57 -19.64 -0.80
CA ASN A 463 25.79 -18.83 -0.87
C ASN A 463 27.05 -19.51 -0.27
N GLU A 464 27.17 -20.84 -0.38
CA GLU A 464 28.33 -21.59 0.14
C GLU A 464 29.59 -21.49 -0.73
N ASP A 465 29.46 -21.06 -2.00
CA ASP A 465 30.58 -20.81 -2.92
C ASP A 465 30.25 -19.64 -3.86
N GLU A 466 30.18 -18.44 -3.27
CA GLU A 466 29.91 -17.19 -3.99
C GLU A 466 30.86 -17.00 -5.18
N MET A 467 32.14 -17.33 -5.00
CA MET A 467 33.16 -17.08 -6.02
C MET A 467 33.03 -17.99 -7.23
N ALA A 468 32.79 -19.30 -7.08
CA ALA A 468 32.55 -20.16 -8.24
C ALA A 468 31.24 -19.78 -8.94
N MET A 469 30.19 -19.49 -8.17
CA MET A 469 28.89 -19.06 -8.65
C MET A 469 28.97 -17.79 -9.51
N LYS A 470 29.52 -16.69 -8.97
CA LYS A 470 29.64 -15.42 -9.70
C LYS A 470 30.61 -15.53 -10.88
N ASN A 471 31.72 -16.28 -10.75
CA ASN A 471 32.61 -16.53 -11.88
C ASN A 471 31.92 -17.26 -13.04
N ALA A 472 31.11 -18.28 -12.75
CA ALA A 472 30.38 -19.05 -13.77
C ALA A 472 29.24 -18.25 -14.42
N LEU A 473 28.50 -17.47 -13.63
CA LEU A 473 27.23 -16.88 -14.05
C LEU A 473 27.34 -15.43 -14.56
N ARG A 474 28.20 -14.59 -13.95
CA ARG A 474 28.26 -13.13 -14.23
C ARG A 474 28.36 -12.84 -15.73
N LYS A 475 27.57 -11.89 -16.21
CA LYS A 475 27.56 -11.37 -17.58
C LYS A 475 27.98 -9.90 -17.62
N GLY A 476 28.49 -9.48 -18.78
CA GLY A 476 28.88 -8.09 -19.05
C GLY A 476 30.17 -7.61 -18.38
N SER A 477 30.37 -6.29 -18.39
CA SER A 477 31.53 -5.59 -17.79
C SER A 477 31.20 -5.11 -16.37
N TYR A 478 31.88 -4.07 -15.86
CA TYR A 478 31.60 -3.54 -14.51
C TYR A 478 30.33 -2.68 -14.44
N SER A 479 29.94 -2.05 -15.55
CA SER A 479 28.66 -1.34 -15.72
C SER A 479 27.42 -2.25 -15.80
N THR A 480 27.58 -3.58 -15.91
CA THR A 480 26.45 -4.53 -16.03
C THR A 480 26.01 -5.03 -14.66
N LEU A 481 24.75 -4.77 -14.30
CA LEU A 481 24.16 -5.27 -13.05
C LEU A 481 23.87 -6.77 -13.16
N ASN A 482 24.31 -7.53 -12.14
CA ASN A 482 24.03 -8.95 -12.01
C ASN A 482 23.38 -9.18 -10.63
N VAL A 483 22.15 -9.68 -10.62
CA VAL A 483 21.37 -9.95 -9.41
C VAL A 483 21.16 -11.46 -9.29
N TYR A 484 21.56 -12.00 -8.14
CA TYR A 484 21.51 -13.42 -7.81
C TYR A 484 20.38 -13.63 -6.80
N PHE A 485 19.31 -14.31 -7.20
CA PHE A 485 18.15 -14.61 -6.36
C PHE A 485 18.27 -16.03 -5.80
N HIS A 486 18.53 -16.13 -4.50
CA HIS A 486 18.83 -17.38 -3.77
C HIS A 486 17.59 -17.89 -3.02
N THR A 487 17.20 -19.16 -3.17
CA THR A 487 16.00 -19.68 -2.47
C THR A 487 16.17 -19.84 -0.95
N ASP A 488 17.42 -19.99 -0.46
CA ASP A 488 17.77 -20.13 0.96
C ASP A 488 19.05 -19.32 1.28
N LEU A 489 19.05 -18.01 1.02
CA LEU A 489 20.22 -17.15 1.25
C LEU A 489 20.71 -17.23 2.71
N GLN A 490 22.00 -17.52 2.89
CA GLN A 490 22.66 -17.57 4.20
C GLN A 490 23.84 -16.60 4.22
N SER A 491 24.13 -16.04 5.40
CA SER A 491 25.28 -15.15 5.64
C SER A 491 26.50 -15.95 6.08
N GLN A 492 27.64 -15.74 5.43
CA GLN A 492 28.92 -16.38 5.75
C GLN A 492 29.98 -15.43 6.31
N ASP A 493 31.04 -16.03 6.87
CA ASP A 493 32.26 -15.37 7.33
C ASP A 493 33.10 -14.82 6.17
N GLY A 494 32.70 -13.65 5.67
CA GLY A 494 33.43 -12.92 4.61
C GLY A 494 32.54 -12.21 3.58
N ASP A 495 31.21 -12.43 3.64
CA ASP A 495 30.23 -11.89 2.68
C ASP A 495 30.00 -10.38 2.81
N GLY A 496 30.51 -9.77 3.87
CA GLY A 496 30.36 -8.35 4.17
C GLY A 496 29.42 -8.01 5.31
N ALA A 497 28.74 -9.01 5.88
CA ALA A 497 27.98 -8.83 7.11
C ALA A 497 28.89 -8.35 8.26
N PRO A 498 28.68 -7.16 8.84
CA PRO A 498 29.34 -6.80 10.09
C PRO A 498 28.90 -7.76 11.21
N GLN A 499 29.73 -7.94 12.24
CA GLN A 499 29.42 -8.84 13.36
C GLN A 499 28.13 -8.46 14.10
N THR A 500 27.66 -7.21 13.99
CA THR A 500 26.37 -6.71 14.50
C THR A 500 25.18 -7.18 13.66
N ALA A 501 25.27 -7.16 12.32
CA ALA A 501 24.25 -7.79 11.47
C ALA A 501 24.12 -9.29 11.77
N ARG A 502 25.21 -9.94 12.19
CA ARG A 502 25.21 -11.34 12.66
C ARG A 502 24.61 -11.56 14.05
N SER A 503 24.56 -10.58 14.96
CA SER A 503 23.81 -10.74 16.21
C SER A 503 22.30 -10.64 16.00
N ASP A 504 21.89 -9.86 15.01
CA ASP A 504 20.49 -9.51 14.76
C ASP A 504 19.83 -10.44 13.72
N ALA A 505 20.63 -11.09 12.86
CA ALA A 505 20.16 -12.12 11.93
C ALA A 505 19.67 -13.38 12.66
N ARG A 506 18.46 -13.82 12.34
CA ARG A 506 17.84 -14.97 13.00
C ARG A 506 18.53 -16.28 12.58
N SER A 507 18.98 -17.05 13.57
CA SER A 507 19.48 -18.41 13.36
C SER A 507 18.34 -19.38 13.06
N ASP A 508 18.55 -20.26 12.08
CA ASP A 508 17.70 -21.42 11.84
C ASP A 508 17.88 -22.49 12.93
N ALA A 509 17.09 -23.57 12.85
CA ALA A 509 17.19 -24.69 13.81
C ALA A 509 18.52 -25.48 13.71
N GLY A 510 19.37 -25.18 12.72
CA GLY A 510 20.73 -25.70 12.55
C GLY A 510 21.84 -24.72 12.96
N GLY A 511 21.48 -23.53 13.48
CA GLY A 511 22.44 -22.50 13.94
C GLY A 511 22.96 -21.57 12.85
N ARG A 512 22.37 -21.55 11.65
CA ARG A 512 22.83 -20.74 10.50
C ARG A 512 22.01 -19.47 10.32
N GLN A 513 22.66 -18.37 9.95
CA GLN A 513 22.04 -17.04 9.92
C GLN A 513 21.46 -16.70 8.54
N ARG A 514 20.19 -16.27 8.52
CA ARG A 514 19.50 -15.81 7.31
C ARG A 514 19.47 -14.29 7.23
N VAL A 515 19.71 -13.77 6.03
CA VAL A 515 19.68 -12.33 5.67
C VAL A 515 18.79 -12.12 4.46
N LEU A 516 18.30 -10.90 4.24
CA LEU A 516 17.45 -10.62 3.07
C LEU A 516 18.27 -10.37 1.80
N GLY A 517 19.45 -9.76 1.92
CA GLY A 517 20.34 -9.53 0.81
C GLY A 517 21.69 -8.94 1.22
N PHE A 518 22.53 -8.72 0.20
CA PHE A 518 23.69 -7.83 0.23
C PHE A 518 24.16 -7.52 -1.20
N CYS A 519 24.76 -6.35 -1.41
CA CYS A 519 25.46 -5.99 -2.65
C CYS A 519 26.88 -5.51 -2.42
N THR A 520 27.66 -5.53 -3.50
CA THR A 520 28.93 -4.79 -3.55
C THR A 520 28.69 -3.30 -3.81
N LEU A 521 29.13 -2.45 -2.89
CA LEU A 521 29.29 -1.01 -3.14
C LEU A 521 30.27 -0.76 -4.32
N PRO A 522 30.19 0.39 -5.02
CA PRO A 522 31.14 0.72 -6.09
C PRO A 522 32.59 0.81 -5.59
N ASP A 523 33.50 0.11 -6.26
CA ASP A 523 34.94 0.11 -6.00
C ASP A 523 35.69 1.15 -6.88
N PRO A 524 36.31 2.20 -6.28
CA PRO A 524 37.11 3.19 -7.00
C PRO A 524 38.38 2.65 -7.67
N SER A 525 38.85 1.45 -7.29
CA SER A 525 40.02 0.81 -7.91
C SER A 525 39.72 0.18 -9.28
N ILE A 526 38.44 -0.01 -9.61
CA ILE A 526 38.04 -0.56 -10.91
C ILE A 526 38.11 0.51 -12.00
N SER A 527 38.72 0.13 -13.12
CA SER A 527 38.90 0.94 -14.32
C SER A 527 38.50 0.15 -15.57
N ARG A 528 38.40 0.83 -16.71
CA ARG A 528 38.12 0.20 -18.01
C ARG A 528 39.14 -0.87 -18.45
N SER A 529 40.34 -0.89 -17.86
CA SER A 529 41.36 -1.92 -18.12
C SER A 529 41.38 -3.06 -17.10
N SER A 530 40.55 -2.99 -16.05
CA SER A 530 40.50 -4.03 -15.01
C SER A 530 39.99 -5.35 -15.58
N LEU A 531 40.70 -6.44 -15.29
CA LEU A 531 40.30 -7.78 -15.73
C LEU A 531 39.05 -8.24 -14.98
N ARG A 532 38.22 -9.09 -15.62
CA ARG A 532 36.99 -9.68 -15.03
C ARG A 532 37.18 -10.22 -13.61
N ALA A 533 38.35 -10.80 -13.30
CA ALA A 533 38.66 -11.32 -11.97
C ALA A 533 38.62 -10.25 -10.86
N ALA A 534 38.97 -8.99 -11.16
CA ALA A 534 38.98 -7.90 -10.19
C ALA A 534 37.57 -7.50 -9.75
N TYR A 535 36.58 -7.58 -10.65
CA TYR A 535 35.18 -7.27 -10.37
C TYR A 535 34.26 -8.51 -10.39
N ALA A 536 34.82 -9.71 -10.26
CA ALA A 536 34.05 -10.96 -10.31
C ALA A 536 32.98 -11.05 -9.20
N LYS A 537 33.26 -10.47 -8.02
CA LYS A 537 32.31 -10.38 -6.90
C LYS A 537 31.19 -9.35 -7.11
N ASP A 538 31.33 -8.40 -8.04
CA ASP A 538 30.36 -7.31 -8.19
C ASP A 538 28.94 -7.86 -8.45
N GLY A 539 27.94 -7.14 -7.94
CA GLY A 539 26.53 -7.47 -8.05
C GLY A 539 25.88 -7.75 -6.69
N CYS A 540 24.67 -8.28 -6.76
CA CYS A 540 23.72 -8.29 -5.65
C CYS A 540 23.21 -9.70 -5.37
N ASN A 541 23.33 -10.19 -4.14
CA ASN A 541 22.76 -11.46 -3.71
C ASN A 541 21.50 -11.16 -2.87
N VAL A 542 20.35 -11.68 -3.28
CA VAL A 542 19.04 -11.38 -2.69
C VAL A 542 18.29 -12.68 -2.39
N LEU A 543 17.61 -12.76 -1.26
CA LEU A 543 16.76 -13.88 -0.90
C LEU A 543 15.53 -13.90 -1.82
N ALA A 544 15.39 -14.90 -2.69
CA ALA A 544 14.33 -15.00 -3.70
C ALA A 544 12.90 -14.97 -3.14
N GLN A 545 12.73 -15.21 -1.83
CA GLN A 545 11.45 -15.12 -1.14
C GLN A 545 10.93 -13.68 -0.97
N THR A 546 11.80 -12.67 -1.17
CA THR A 546 11.45 -11.24 -1.11
C THR A 546 10.94 -10.67 -2.44
N MET A 547 11.01 -11.44 -3.53
CA MET A 547 10.47 -11.02 -4.82
C MET A 547 8.94 -10.80 -4.73
N PRO A 548 8.33 -9.95 -5.58
CA PRO A 548 6.90 -9.69 -5.56
C PRO A 548 6.07 -10.98 -5.69
N GLY A 549 5.24 -11.26 -4.68
CA GLY A 549 4.42 -12.48 -4.60
C GLY A 549 5.14 -13.70 -3.99
N GLY A 550 6.36 -13.53 -3.49
CA GLY A 550 7.08 -14.55 -2.72
C GLY A 550 6.46 -14.86 -1.34
N PRO A 551 6.90 -15.93 -0.66
CA PRO A 551 6.29 -16.40 0.58
C PRO A 551 6.72 -15.65 1.85
N LEU A 552 7.62 -14.66 1.77
CA LEU A 552 8.10 -13.93 2.94
C LEU A 552 7.26 -12.69 3.22
N ASP A 553 6.19 -12.85 4.01
CA ASP A 553 5.31 -11.77 4.45
C ASP A 553 6.08 -10.52 4.91
N HIS A 554 5.56 -9.34 4.58
CA HIS A 554 6.14 -8.02 4.85
C HIS A 554 7.44 -7.67 4.09
N TYR A 555 8.03 -8.60 3.32
CA TYR A 555 9.22 -8.34 2.48
C TYR A 555 9.07 -8.88 1.05
N ASN A 556 7.85 -9.28 0.66
CA ASN A 556 7.53 -9.94 -0.62
C ASN A 556 6.93 -9.00 -1.66
N ARG A 557 7.39 -7.75 -1.74
CA ARG A 557 7.04 -6.78 -2.81
C ARG A 557 8.25 -6.34 -3.62
N GLY A 558 9.39 -7.01 -3.46
CA GLY A 558 10.63 -6.71 -4.18
C GLY A 558 11.42 -5.54 -3.62
N GLY A 559 11.03 -4.97 -2.46
CA GLY A 559 11.70 -3.83 -1.83
C GLY A 559 13.12 -4.14 -1.39
N THR A 560 13.40 -5.37 -0.96
CA THR A 560 14.78 -5.83 -0.71
C THR A 560 15.66 -5.66 -1.96
N ALA A 561 15.23 -6.06 -3.15
CA ALA A 561 16.06 -5.90 -4.34
C ALA A 561 16.31 -4.41 -4.68
N VAL A 562 15.34 -3.53 -4.40
CA VAL A 562 15.51 -2.07 -4.52
C VAL A 562 16.57 -1.54 -3.54
N HIS A 563 16.45 -1.87 -2.25
CA HIS A 563 17.41 -1.50 -1.21
C HIS A 563 18.85 -1.90 -1.60
N GLU A 564 19.01 -3.17 -1.96
CA GLU A 564 20.30 -3.77 -2.28
C GLU A 564 20.91 -3.12 -3.54
N ILE A 565 20.12 -2.93 -4.61
CA ILE A 565 20.60 -2.24 -5.82
C ILE A 565 20.89 -0.74 -5.52
N GLY A 566 20.32 -0.15 -4.47
CA GLY A 566 20.70 1.17 -3.95
C GLY A 566 22.17 1.21 -3.55
N HIS A 567 22.64 0.21 -2.81
CA HIS A 567 24.06 0.04 -2.52
C HIS A 567 24.90 -0.18 -3.78
N TRP A 568 24.43 -0.97 -4.76
CA TRP A 568 25.17 -1.17 -6.00
C TRP A 568 25.34 0.15 -6.81
N ASN A 569 24.39 1.07 -6.70
CA ASN A 569 24.48 2.45 -7.22
C ASN A 569 25.22 3.43 -6.29
N GLY A 570 25.71 2.97 -5.13
CA GLY A 570 26.55 3.73 -4.22
C GLY A 570 25.82 4.50 -3.12
N LEU A 571 24.57 4.17 -2.79
CA LEU A 571 23.92 4.65 -1.57
C LEU A 571 24.39 3.87 -0.35
N LEU A 572 24.43 4.53 0.81
CA LEU A 572 24.62 3.90 2.12
C LEU A 572 23.27 3.77 2.85
N HIS A 573 23.28 3.09 3.99
CA HIS A 573 22.12 3.10 4.88
C HIS A 573 21.92 4.50 5.47
N ILE A 574 20.68 4.99 5.57
CA ILE A 574 20.38 6.29 6.21
C ILE A 574 20.73 6.34 7.72
N PHE A 575 21.05 5.19 8.31
CA PHE A 575 21.54 5.03 9.68
C PHE A 575 23.04 4.72 9.74
N GLU A 576 23.81 5.00 8.68
CA GLU A 576 25.26 4.73 8.62
C GLU A 576 26.01 5.37 9.82
N GLY A 577 26.86 4.57 10.46
CA GLY A 577 27.55 4.94 11.71
C GLY A 577 26.70 4.85 12.99
N GLU A 578 25.39 4.57 12.88
CA GLU A 578 24.45 4.31 13.99
C GLU A 578 24.58 5.30 15.17
N SER A 579 24.62 6.60 14.87
CA SER A 579 24.90 7.65 15.86
C SER A 579 24.26 8.99 15.50
N CYS A 580 23.77 9.69 16.52
CA CYS A 580 23.29 11.08 16.42
C CYS A 580 24.41 12.14 16.55
N SER A 581 25.67 11.72 16.61
CA SER A 581 26.79 12.67 16.82
C SER A 581 26.94 13.58 15.59
N PRO A 582 27.14 14.90 15.78
CA PRO A 582 27.47 15.81 14.67
C PRO A 582 28.83 15.49 14.02
N ASP A 583 29.69 14.74 14.71
CA ASP A 583 30.96 14.24 14.14
C ASP A 583 30.76 12.99 13.26
N ASN A 584 29.56 12.38 13.23
CA ASN A 584 29.22 11.28 12.32
C ASN A 584 28.67 11.85 11.00
N PRO A 585 29.32 11.64 9.84
CA PRO A 585 28.83 12.14 8.55
C PRO A 585 27.58 11.41 8.02
N GLY A 586 27.11 10.35 8.69
CA GLY A 586 25.94 9.58 8.25
C GLY A 586 26.17 8.93 6.89
N ASP A 587 25.16 8.99 6.02
CA ASP A 587 25.21 8.47 4.64
C ASP A 587 25.84 9.45 3.63
N TYR A 588 26.39 10.58 4.11
CA TYR A 588 26.98 11.67 3.31
C TYR A 588 25.98 12.43 2.43
N ILE A 589 24.68 12.32 2.69
CA ILE A 589 23.61 12.98 1.94
C ILE A 589 22.90 14.01 2.85
N SER A 590 22.42 15.12 2.28
CA SER A 590 21.96 16.29 3.06
C SER A 590 20.48 16.26 3.42
N ASP A 591 19.63 15.66 2.57
CA ASP A 591 18.18 15.57 2.77
C ASP A 591 17.72 14.29 3.51
N THR A 592 18.67 13.47 3.95
CA THR A 592 18.49 12.24 4.74
C THR A 592 18.71 12.54 6.23
N PRO A 593 17.65 12.53 7.07
CA PRO A 593 17.79 12.76 8.51
C PRO A 593 18.63 11.66 9.18
N GLN A 594 19.59 12.08 10.00
CA GLN A 594 20.49 11.15 10.70
C GLN A 594 19.72 10.27 11.69
N GLN A 595 19.90 8.95 11.60
CA GLN A 595 19.28 7.99 12.51
C GLN A 595 20.33 7.23 13.34
N SER A 596 20.07 7.05 14.64
CA SER A 596 20.96 6.25 15.51
C SER A 596 20.73 4.74 15.44
N LYS A 597 19.68 4.30 14.74
CA LYS A 597 19.32 2.89 14.58
C LYS A 597 18.40 2.66 13.38
N PRO A 598 18.44 1.47 12.74
CA PRO A 598 17.47 1.08 11.71
C PRO A 598 16.02 1.09 12.23
N THR A 599 15.07 1.15 11.30
CA THR A 599 13.63 0.95 11.56
C THR A 599 13.27 -0.53 11.54
N GLU A 600 12.33 -0.94 12.40
CA GLU A 600 11.78 -2.30 12.42
C GLU A 600 10.29 -2.26 12.04
N GLY A 601 9.90 -3.02 11.01
CA GLY A 601 8.52 -3.10 10.53
C GLY A 601 8.05 -1.80 9.86
N CYS A 602 6.83 -1.35 10.16
CA CYS A 602 6.24 -0.14 9.60
C CYS A 602 5.53 0.70 10.69
N PRO A 603 6.30 1.44 11.52
CA PRO A 603 5.73 2.34 12.53
C PRO A 603 5.12 3.59 11.87
N SER A 604 4.15 4.25 12.53
CA SER A 604 3.53 5.48 12.00
C SER A 604 4.44 6.71 12.05
N SER A 605 5.47 6.67 12.90
CA SER A 605 6.48 7.71 13.09
C SER A 605 7.62 7.13 13.93
N LYS A 606 8.85 7.55 13.67
CA LYS A 606 10.03 7.23 14.48
C LYS A 606 10.93 8.47 14.52
N ASP A 607 11.61 8.65 15.63
CA ASP A 607 12.62 9.66 15.82
C ASP A 607 13.65 9.05 16.78
N SER A 608 14.85 8.82 16.26
CA SER A 608 15.97 8.22 16.97
C SER A 608 17.05 9.23 17.34
N CYS A 609 16.93 10.47 16.85
CA CYS A 609 17.87 11.57 17.07
C CYS A 609 17.12 12.90 17.29
N PRO A 610 16.33 13.03 18.39
CA PRO A 610 15.39 14.14 18.59
C PRO A 610 16.03 15.52 18.79
N ASP A 611 17.34 15.56 19.04
CA ASP A 611 18.13 16.80 19.14
C ASP A 611 18.64 17.28 17.75
N ASN A 612 18.50 16.46 16.71
CA ASN A 612 18.90 16.76 15.33
C ASN A 612 17.67 17.12 14.46
N PRO A 613 17.84 17.85 13.35
CA PRO A 613 16.73 18.23 12.49
C PRO A 613 16.22 17.06 11.64
N GLY A 614 14.91 16.80 11.72
CA GLY A 614 14.23 15.79 10.90
C GLY A 614 13.51 14.75 11.76
N MET A 615 12.83 13.82 11.09
CA MET A 615 12.32 12.58 11.69
C MET A 615 12.99 11.43 10.95
N ASP A 616 13.15 10.27 11.59
CA ASP A 616 13.64 9.06 10.91
C ASP A 616 12.84 8.81 9.61
N ALA A 617 13.56 8.63 8.50
CA ALA A 617 13.00 8.44 7.17
C ALA A 617 12.52 7.00 6.95
N ILE A 618 11.57 6.57 7.79
CA ILE A 618 10.96 5.22 7.84
C ILE A 618 10.39 4.69 6.51
N HIS A 619 10.19 5.56 5.52
CA HIS A 619 9.68 5.24 4.19
C HIS A 619 10.78 5.15 3.11
N ASN A 620 12.04 5.38 3.47
CA ASN A 620 13.16 5.36 2.56
C ASN A 620 13.61 3.92 2.23
N TYR A 621 13.89 3.63 0.96
CA TYR A 621 14.36 2.31 0.55
C TYR A 621 15.66 1.87 1.22
N MET A 622 16.51 2.79 1.71
CA MET A 622 17.78 2.50 2.38
C MET A 622 17.66 2.33 3.92
N ASP A 623 16.45 2.24 4.47
CA ASP A 623 16.19 1.79 5.85
C ASP A 623 15.87 0.27 5.90
N TYR A 624 15.70 -0.31 7.09
CA TYR A 624 15.28 -1.71 7.31
C TYR A 624 13.78 -1.88 7.59
N SER A 625 12.97 -0.86 7.25
CA SER A 625 11.52 -0.96 7.24
C SER A 625 11.04 -2.15 6.39
N SER A 626 9.87 -2.68 6.72
CA SER A 626 9.20 -3.67 5.86
C SER A 626 8.78 -3.05 4.52
N ASP A 627 8.65 -3.88 3.47
CA ASP A 627 8.13 -3.50 2.14
C ASP A 627 6.73 -2.86 2.19
N ASP A 628 5.99 -3.01 3.30
CA ASP A 628 4.75 -2.27 3.58
C ASP A 628 4.92 -0.76 3.76
N CYS A 629 6.14 -0.32 4.09
CA CYS A 629 6.46 1.07 4.44
C CYS A 629 7.30 1.80 3.40
N TYR A 630 8.02 1.10 2.51
CA TYR A 630 8.86 1.75 1.52
C TYR A 630 8.05 2.56 0.50
N GLU A 631 8.47 3.79 0.23
CA GLU A 631 7.83 4.70 -0.73
C GLU A 631 8.81 5.23 -1.79
N SER A 632 10.00 5.72 -1.40
CA SER A 632 10.89 6.45 -2.32
C SER A 632 12.33 6.59 -1.80
N PHE A 633 13.26 6.95 -2.70
CA PHE A 633 14.53 7.58 -2.35
C PHE A 633 14.33 9.10 -2.18
N THR A 634 15.24 9.78 -1.47
CA THR A 634 15.23 11.25 -1.39
C THR A 634 15.82 11.89 -2.67
N PRO A 635 15.47 13.16 -3.01
CA PRO A 635 16.08 13.86 -4.14
C PRO A 635 17.61 13.79 -4.21
N ASP A 636 18.32 14.07 -3.11
CA ASP A 636 19.79 14.03 -3.12
C ASP A 636 20.33 12.59 -3.26
N GLN A 637 19.57 11.56 -2.86
CA GLN A 637 19.89 10.16 -3.15
C GLN A 637 19.77 9.83 -4.65
N LEU A 638 18.77 10.38 -5.35
CA LEU A 638 18.64 10.21 -6.81
C LEU A 638 19.87 10.79 -7.52
N ASP A 639 20.24 12.03 -7.17
CA ASP A 639 21.41 12.71 -7.73
C ASP A 639 22.72 12.01 -7.36
N ARG A 640 22.84 11.49 -6.12
CA ARG A 640 23.99 10.69 -5.68
C ARG A 640 24.19 9.47 -6.58
N MET A 641 23.13 8.71 -6.86
CA MET A 641 23.22 7.51 -7.71
C MET A 641 23.70 7.84 -9.13
N ARG A 642 23.27 8.97 -9.69
CA ARG A 642 23.67 9.41 -11.04
C ARG A 642 25.13 9.86 -11.10
N HIS A 643 25.60 10.59 -10.09
CA HIS A 643 27.01 10.94 -9.94
C HIS A 643 27.89 9.70 -9.73
N MET A 644 27.47 8.77 -8.86
CA MET A 644 28.18 7.51 -8.62
C MET A 644 28.24 6.62 -9.86
N TRP A 645 27.17 6.55 -10.67
CA TRP A 645 27.18 5.87 -11.96
C TRP A 645 28.27 6.44 -12.88
N SER A 646 28.28 7.76 -13.09
CA SER A 646 29.22 8.44 -13.98
C SER A 646 30.69 8.29 -13.53
N ALA A 647 30.96 8.46 -12.23
CA ALA A 647 32.32 8.36 -11.69
C ALA A 647 32.82 6.90 -11.62
N MET A 648 31.95 5.95 -11.24
CA MET A 648 32.39 4.62 -10.83
C MET A 648 32.04 3.50 -11.79
N ARG A 649 30.99 3.60 -12.61
CA ARG A 649 30.51 2.49 -13.44
C ARG A 649 30.56 2.76 -14.94
N ASP A 650 30.27 3.98 -15.40
CA ASP A 650 30.17 4.26 -16.83
C ASP A 650 31.49 3.99 -17.58
N GLY A 651 31.37 3.37 -18.75
CA GLY A 651 32.52 2.96 -19.58
C GLY A 651 33.46 1.90 -18.99
N LYS A 652 33.10 1.22 -17.88
CA LYS A 652 33.91 0.17 -17.22
C LYS A 652 33.33 -1.25 -17.36
#